data_AF-A0A9P1BMD1-F1
#
_entry.id   AF-A0A9P1BMD1-F1
#
_cell.length_a   1.000
_cell.length_b   1.000
_cell.length_c   1.000
_cell.angle_alpha   90.00
_cell.angle_beta   90.00
_cell.angle_gamma   90.00
#
_symmetry.space_group_name_H-M   'P 1'
#
loop_
_entity.id
_entity.type
_entity.pdbx_description
1 polymer ?
#
loop_
_entity_poly.entity_id
_entity_poly.type
_entity_poly.pdbx_seq_one_letter_code
_entity_poly.pdbx_strand_id
1 'polypeptide(L)'
;MEVTDVEGGVDCQREKGPVLGDGLLRTCLHKPFELPDFVTADLHPSLLKRLKAAEGSILAAKVRRRTFGNINKADVDELCQLLQTKAKQDPLEDKESPKVLDLEGFILFSGPLLGLPLPALSRARDERDSEDELPPLPEMLRFPEAEAIFQKLPLDKDGFVSAEAFAEELAGKSQVMEFLESQAAKCSIPMKSREKLERLINWRIERDDALGTLFFTFVLLIIFYLVVQVNLDIKSNQEAETAVRSYISTFGSQLSGPFMDQHISDVSSFWSWAEESALAAFFGVAAIGADGITRFHVAGSNVLLGDVMVTHTNKDGDVSSEWLLHSTAAQSYLSTSNSSDYLGAARAAIQSFRRSNSDLNDPHSRAITLSCSIHNAPASKLLLVRVSSLFFITGDMDLQIFSTACADTAEILVEQMVVNILFVCCIIWLAYAELKDAVAAMAHGCKAFTEYWGVWNSVDWSCIALSIVTMIVWGVRLGYINSDQLQAVQKDGFDAMALTKQELQTMQDELQVIRAWSIAVRALTTCLAVTIILQFFKGFRANPRLQIVADAILKSLNNVAHFFLIFWTLFACFAIIAHMLFGSDIILFSSLLSSLEASMSTLMGEFEWYVQMAGKKSGYLNSGMPMVFVHLWFVIYICFALLVLFNMLLAMVLDSYGAAAQVLGKRADAPTIVTQTWRYIRRMQETRGFIPLRTLARDLLSLECHPGKVVTVTSLQAAFPQMKHEQAGYLMRTLFQEDKRQKATQQVLEGQDSGASQDFDPKEVANACLPAFHAATQPLLTELISTLTTFESKVATLQSNGLLDAATVDSLRTSFAKEMVTEMNGGKERPIERRFQGPRAHKIQVQLCCGSPEEDGFGVERI
;
A
#
# COMPACT_ATOMS: atom_id res chain seq x y z
N MET A 1 -38.99 10.23 -50.66
CA MET A 1 -38.79 8.77 -50.43
C MET A 1 -38.49 8.64 -48.96
N GLU A 2 -39.50 8.79 -48.13
CA GLU A 2 -40.52 7.81 -47.68
C GLU A 2 -40.19 7.53 -46.19
N VAL A 3 -40.83 8.22 -45.23
CA VAL A 3 -42.16 7.92 -44.63
C VAL A 3 -41.99 6.71 -43.68
N THR A 4 -42.28 6.74 -42.37
CA THR A 4 -43.42 7.34 -41.64
C THR A 4 -43.16 7.32 -40.12
N ASP A 5 -43.73 8.31 -39.44
CA ASP A 5 -44.17 8.33 -38.04
C ASP A 5 -45.08 7.14 -37.66
N VAL A 6 -45.13 6.80 -36.36
CA VAL A 6 -46.41 6.51 -35.67
C VAL A 6 -46.41 7.15 -34.28
N GLU A 7 -47.40 8.02 -34.11
CA GLU A 7 -47.84 8.74 -32.92
C GLU A 7 -48.46 7.82 -31.85
N GLY A 8 -48.59 8.37 -30.64
CA GLY A 8 -49.43 7.81 -29.59
C GLY A 8 -49.52 8.73 -28.37
N GLY A 9 -50.03 9.95 -28.55
CA GLY A 9 -50.51 10.78 -27.44
C GLY A 9 -52.00 10.57 -27.19
N VAL A 10 -52.45 10.64 -25.94
CA VAL A 10 -53.80 11.09 -25.54
C VAL A 10 -53.78 11.73 -24.14
N ASP A 11 -54.10 13.01 -24.14
CA ASP A 11 -54.90 13.87 -23.25
C ASP A 11 -54.96 13.73 -21.71
N CYS A 12 -54.59 14.86 -21.09
CA CYS A 12 -55.45 15.75 -20.29
C CYS A 12 -56.65 15.15 -19.53
N GLN A 13 -56.65 15.31 -18.19
CA GLN A 13 -57.75 15.99 -17.52
C GLN A 13 -57.29 16.76 -16.26
N ARG A 14 -57.98 17.89 -16.09
CA ARG A 14 -57.81 18.97 -15.13
C ARG A 14 -58.99 18.86 -14.17
N GLU A 15 -58.78 18.57 -12.89
CA GLU A 15 -59.82 18.81 -11.88
C GLU A 15 -59.24 19.29 -10.54
N LYS A 16 -59.63 20.53 -10.21
CA LYS A 16 -60.14 21.04 -8.92
C LYS A 16 -59.59 20.41 -7.64
N GLY A 17 -58.91 21.23 -6.84
CA GLY A 17 -58.61 20.90 -5.45
C GLY A 17 -59.85 20.77 -4.55
N PRO A 18 -59.62 20.36 -3.31
CA PRO A 18 -60.26 21.02 -2.19
C PRO A 18 -59.24 21.54 -1.18
N VAL A 19 -59.66 22.63 -0.53
CA VAL A 19 -59.12 23.20 0.68
C VAL A 19 -59.33 22.23 1.86
N LEU A 20 -58.46 22.37 2.87
CA LEU A 20 -58.61 22.02 4.30
C LEU A 20 -57.96 20.71 4.79
N GLY A 21 -57.11 20.84 5.81
CA GLY A 21 -57.07 19.88 6.92
C GLY A 21 -55.70 19.59 7.53
N ASP A 22 -55.47 20.18 8.70
CA ASP A 22 -54.54 19.87 9.81
C ASP A 22 -54.33 18.36 10.14
N GLY A 23 -53.92 17.51 9.18
CA GLY A 23 -53.96 16.05 9.33
C GLY A 23 -52.60 15.32 9.42
N LEU A 24 -51.48 15.94 9.05
CA LEU A 24 -50.22 15.21 8.83
C LEU A 24 -49.28 15.09 10.05
N LEU A 25 -49.68 15.64 11.21
CA LEU A 25 -48.89 15.57 12.45
C LEU A 25 -49.38 14.51 13.45
N ARG A 26 -50.40 13.71 13.12
CA ARG A 26 -50.99 12.71 14.03
C ARG A 26 -50.69 11.24 13.73
N THR A 27 -50.11 10.89 12.59
CA THR A 27 -49.93 9.47 12.21
C THR A 27 -48.55 8.88 12.45
N CYS A 28 -47.58 9.65 12.97
CA CYS A 28 -46.28 9.12 13.40
C CYS A 28 -46.17 8.90 14.93
N LEU A 29 -47.25 9.09 15.68
CA LEU A 29 -47.33 8.80 17.11
C LEU A 29 -48.16 7.52 17.25
N HIS A 30 -47.62 6.49 17.93
CA HIS A 30 -48.16 5.13 18.13
C HIS A 30 -47.61 4.02 17.22
N LYS A 31 -46.29 3.91 17.07
CA LYS A 31 -45.71 2.56 17.11
C LYS A 31 -45.20 2.32 18.54
N PRO A 32 -45.84 1.44 19.34
CA PRO A 32 -45.31 1.06 20.63
C PRO A 32 -43.94 0.41 20.42
N PHE A 33 -42.99 0.74 21.30
CA PHE A 33 -41.72 0.05 21.39
C PHE A 33 -41.98 -1.37 21.93
N GLU A 34 -41.52 -2.39 21.22
CA GLU A 34 -41.66 -3.78 21.66
C GLU A 34 -40.45 -4.14 22.55
N LEU A 35 -40.72 -4.51 23.81
CA LEU A 35 -39.69 -5.10 24.67
C LEU A 35 -39.19 -6.41 24.03
N PRO A 36 -37.86 -6.60 23.85
CA PRO A 36 -37.30 -7.85 23.33
C PRO A 36 -37.69 -9.05 24.20
N ASP A 37 -37.98 -10.19 23.56
CA ASP A 37 -38.53 -11.39 24.22
C ASP A 37 -37.66 -11.93 25.37
N PHE A 38 -36.33 -11.71 25.36
CA PHE A 38 -35.46 -12.18 26.44
C PHE A 38 -35.55 -11.34 27.73
N VAL A 39 -35.95 -10.06 27.66
CA VAL A 39 -36.26 -9.25 28.86
C VAL A 39 -37.54 -9.77 29.54
N THR A 40 -38.37 -10.49 28.79
CA THR A 40 -39.65 -11.00 29.28
C THR A 40 -39.55 -12.35 30.02
N ALA A 41 -38.42 -13.06 29.90
CA ALA A 41 -38.22 -14.39 30.45
C ALA A 41 -37.96 -14.40 31.96
N ASP A 42 -37.23 -13.41 32.47
CA ASP A 42 -36.80 -13.34 33.89
C ASP A 42 -37.73 -12.46 34.77
N LEU A 43 -38.65 -11.73 34.14
CA LEU A 43 -39.56 -10.81 34.81
C LEU A 43 -40.92 -11.48 35.02
N HIS A 44 -41.42 -11.44 36.26
CA HIS A 44 -42.75 -11.98 36.58
C HIS A 44 -43.82 -11.40 35.62
N PRO A 45 -44.68 -12.22 34.98
CA PRO A 45 -45.55 -11.79 33.88
C PRO A 45 -46.44 -10.59 34.19
N SER A 46 -46.84 -10.43 35.46
CA SER A 46 -47.62 -9.27 35.93
C SER A 46 -46.84 -7.96 35.94
N LEU A 47 -45.53 -8.00 36.20
CA LEU A 47 -44.63 -6.85 36.21
C LEU A 47 -44.35 -6.40 34.77
N LEU A 48 -44.15 -7.36 33.87
CA LEU A 48 -43.96 -7.10 32.46
C LEU A 48 -45.18 -6.43 31.80
N LYS A 49 -46.39 -6.89 32.14
CA LYS A 49 -47.65 -6.30 31.65
C LYS A 49 -47.81 -4.85 32.12
N ARG A 50 -47.39 -4.54 33.35
CA ARG A 50 -47.39 -3.17 33.91
C ARG A 50 -46.35 -2.26 33.28
N LEU A 51 -45.15 -2.78 33.01
CA LEU A 51 -44.08 -2.06 32.31
C LEU A 51 -44.48 -1.67 30.89
N LYS A 52 -45.02 -2.63 30.11
CA LYS A 52 -45.53 -2.36 28.75
C LYS A 52 -46.66 -1.32 28.75
N ALA A 53 -47.51 -1.32 29.77
CA ALA A 53 -48.61 -0.37 29.89
C ALA A 53 -48.14 1.05 30.26
N ALA A 54 -47.15 1.20 31.15
CA ALA A 54 -46.61 2.50 31.52
C ALA A 54 -45.68 3.13 30.48
N GLU A 55 -45.03 2.33 29.62
CA GLU A 55 -44.21 2.85 28.53
C GLU A 55 -45.05 3.62 27.49
N GLY A 56 -46.32 3.24 27.31
CA GLY A 56 -47.27 3.97 26.47
C GLY A 56 -47.85 5.23 27.10
N SER A 57 -47.52 5.55 28.36
CA SER A 57 -48.12 6.67 29.09
C SER A 57 -47.64 8.04 28.61
N ILE A 58 -48.52 9.03 28.72
CA ILE A 58 -48.23 10.43 28.41
C ILE A 58 -47.11 10.98 29.31
N LEU A 59 -47.04 10.50 30.56
CA LEU A 59 -46.00 10.85 31.51
C LEU A 59 -44.60 10.40 31.05
N ALA A 60 -44.46 9.15 30.59
CA ALA A 60 -43.18 8.65 30.04
C ALA A 60 -42.73 9.47 28.82
N ALA A 61 -43.66 9.90 27.97
CA ALA A 61 -43.36 10.78 26.84
C ALA A 61 -42.92 12.20 27.26
N LYS A 62 -43.53 12.77 28.32
CA LYS A 62 -43.16 14.10 28.87
C LYS A 62 -41.80 14.07 29.59
N VAL A 63 -41.51 13.00 30.33
CA VAL A 63 -40.20 12.78 30.98
C VAL A 63 -39.09 12.67 29.92
N ARG A 64 -39.31 11.90 28.84
CA ARG A 64 -38.36 11.80 27.71
C ARG A 64 -38.07 13.14 27.02
N ARG A 65 -39.04 14.05 26.98
CA ARG A 65 -38.90 15.39 26.38
C ARG A 65 -38.31 16.45 27.32
N ARG A 66 -37.95 16.08 28.56
CA ARG A 66 -37.49 17.02 29.61
C ARG A 66 -38.47 18.15 29.92
N THR A 67 -39.78 17.92 29.71
CA THR A 67 -40.83 18.91 29.98
C THR A 67 -41.46 18.69 31.35
N PHE A 68 -40.63 18.66 32.40
CA PHE A 68 -41.06 18.30 33.76
C PHE A 68 -41.99 19.35 34.38
N GLY A 69 -41.86 20.62 34.00
CA GLY A 69 -42.78 21.70 34.43
C GLY A 69 -44.21 21.59 33.88
N ASN A 70 -44.48 20.62 32.98
CA ASN A 70 -45.80 20.37 32.40
C ASN A 70 -46.43 19.05 32.88
N ILE A 71 -45.87 18.45 33.93
CA ILE A 71 -46.46 17.28 34.60
C ILE A 71 -47.61 17.78 35.44
N ASN A 72 -48.84 17.41 35.06
CA ASN A 72 -50.04 17.75 35.81
C ASN A 72 -50.48 16.57 36.68
N LYS A 73 -51.37 16.82 37.65
CA LYS A 73 -51.90 15.79 38.56
C LYS A 73 -52.50 14.59 37.80
N ALA A 74 -53.13 14.85 36.64
CA ALA A 74 -53.72 13.80 35.81
C ALA A 74 -52.69 12.84 35.20
N ASP A 75 -51.50 13.31 34.83
CA ASP A 75 -50.42 12.45 34.31
C ASP A 75 -49.87 11.50 35.40
N VAL A 76 -49.83 11.98 36.65
CA VAL A 76 -49.38 11.18 37.80
C VAL A 76 -50.46 10.20 38.25
N ASP A 77 -51.73 10.62 38.24
CA ASP A 77 -52.87 9.75 38.52
C ASP A 77 -52.99 8.62 37.47
N GLU A 78 -52.72 8.90 36.19
CA GLU A 78 -52.65 7.90 35.12
C GLU A 78 -51.54 6.87 35.39
N LEU A 79 -50.34 7.32 35.78
CA LEU A 79 -49.23 6.43 36.14
C LEU A 79 -49.57 5.58 37.37
N CYS A 80 -50.15 6.18 38.41
CA CYS A 80 -50.57 5.47 39.61
C CYS A 80 -51.66 4.45 39.32
N GLN A 81 -52.62 4.75 38.43
CA GLN A 81 -53.62 3.77 37.97
C GLN A 81 -52.99 2.61 37.19
N LEU A 82 -52.04 2.91 36.28
CA LEU A 82 -51.33 1.89 35.51
C LEU A 82 -50.48 0.96 36.42
N LEU A 83 -49.92 1.50 37.49
CA LEU A 83 -49.14 0.75 38.49
C LEU A 83 -50.02 -0.04 39.47
N GLN A 84 -51.19 0.50 39.84
CA GLN A 84 -52.14 -0.12 40.77
C GLN A 84 -53.02 -1.20 40.15
N THR A 85 -53.04 -1.36 38.83
CA THR A 85 -53.79 -2.45 38.19
C THR A 85 -53.20 -3.83 38.53
N LYS A 86 -53.66 -4.44 39.63
CA LYS A 86 -53.88 -5.89 39.80
C LYS A 86 -55.28 -6.08 40.39
N ALA A 87 -55.79 -7.31 40.29
CA ALA A 87 -57.00 -7.82 40.94
C ALA A 87 -58.33 -7.66 40.18
N LYS A 88 -58.37 -8.08 38.90
CA LYS A 88 -59.66 -8.47 38.29
C LYS A 88 -59.67 -9.83 37.57
N GLN A 89 -58.61 -10.64 37.65
CA GLN A 89 -58.54 -11.93 36.95
C GLN A 89 -58.02 -13.12 37.76
N ASP A 90 -58.04 -13.07 39.09
CA ASP A 90 -57.94 -14.27 39.93
C ASP A 90 -59.12 -14.27 40.92
N PRO A 91 -59.99 -15.30 40.94
CA PRO A 91 -61.13 -15.34 41.83
C PRO A 91 -60.73 -16.08 43.11
N LEU A 92 -60.20 -15.37 44.11
CA LEU A 92 -60.22 -15.72 45.54
C LEU A 92 -59.36 -14.72 46.32
N GLU A 93 -59.97 -13.62 46.75
CA GLU A 93 -59.78 -12.98 48.07
C GLU A 93 -60.52 -11.64 48.11
N ASP A 94 -61.30 -11.45 49.17
CA ASP A 94 -62.12 -10.27 49.43
C ASP A 94 -61.31 -9.15 50.10
N LYS A 95 -61.61 -7.92 49.65
CA LYS A 95 -61.51 -6.60 50.32
C LYS A 95 -60.18 -5.81 50.33
N GLU A 96 -60.42 -4.52 50.03
CA GLU A 96 -59.60 -3.30 50.17
C GLU A 96 -58.48 -3.06 49.15
N SER A 97 -58.67 -1.97 48.40
CA SER A 97 -57.79 -1.44 47.36
C SER A 97 -56.51 -0.83 47.95
N PRO A 98 -55.30 -1.25 47.52
CA PRO A 98 -54.10 -0.50 47.86
C PRO A 98 -53.88 0.62 46.82
N LYS A 99 -54.01 1.88 47.25
CA LYS A 99 -53.63 3.08 46.48
C LYS A 99 -52.11 3.37 46.53
N VAL A 100 -51.29 2.34 46.67
CA VAL A 100 -50.01 2.50 47.35
C VAL A 100 -48.92 1.64 46.70
N LEU A 101 -47.74 2.23 46.46
CA LEU A 101 -46.62 1.65 45.70
C LEU A 101 -45.48 1.21 46.63
N ASP A 102 -45.07 -0.06 46.52
CA ASP A 102 -43.88 -0.61 47.18
C ASP A 102 -42.59 0.08 46.68
N LEU A 103 -41.75 0.49 47.63
CA LEU A 103 -40.52 1.25 47.40
C LEU A 103 -39.56 0.45 46.49
N GLU A 104 -39.47 -0.86 46.69
CA GLU A 104 -38.59 -1.74 45.91
C GLU A 104 -39.10 -1.91 44.46
N GLY A 105 -40.41 -2.07 44.30
CA GLY A 105 -41.07 -2.11 42.99
C GLY A 105 -40.96 -0.78 42.24
N PHE A 106 -40.98 0.35 42.95
CA PHE A 106 -40.86 1.68 42.37
C PHE A 106 -39.42 2.02 41.94
N ILE A 107 -38.41 1.63 42.73
CA ILE A 107 -37.00 1.81 42.37
C ILE A 107 -36.68 1.05 41.07
N LEU A 108 -37.13 -0.19 40.94
CA LEU A 108 -37.01 -0.99 39.70
C LEU A 108 -37.78 -0.37 38.51
N PHE A 109 -38.88 0.32 38.75
CA PHE A 109 -39.73 0.94 37.73
C PHE A 109 -39.28 2.35 37.29
N SER A 110 -38.58 3.06 38.17
CA SER A 110 -38.06 4.40 37.91
C SER A 110 -37.00 4.39 36.80
N GLY A 111 -36.17 3.34 36.71
CA GLY A 111 -35.14 3.22 35.67
C GLY A 111 -35.66 3.42 34.23
N PRO A 112 -36.67 2.64 33.78
CA PRO A 112 -37.31 2.81 32.48
C PRO A 112 -38.00 4.17 32.26
N LEU A 113 -38.68 4.70 33.29
CA LEU A 113 -39.39 5.99 33.23
C LEU A 113 -38.45 7.18 33.06
N LEU A 114 -37.25 7.11 33.62
CA LEU A 114 -36.25 8.18 33.62
C LEU A 114 -35.46 8.29 32.31
N GLY A 115 -35.81 7.50 31.30
CA GLY A 115 -35.06 7.46 30.06
C GLY A 115 -33.61 7.02 30.27
N LEU A 116 -33.32 6.26 31.34
CA LEU A 116 -32.09 5.46 31.36
C LEU A 116 -32.10 4.67 30.05
N PRO A 117 -31.02 4.69 29.26
CA PRO A 117 -31.01 3.99 28.01
C PRO A 117 -30.97 2.48 28.33
N LEU A 118 -32.13 1.88 28.59
CA LEU A 118 -32.36 0.46 28.43
C LEU A 118 -31.87 -0.01 27.05
N PRO A 119 -31.92 0.79 25.96
CA PRO A 119 -31.23 0.47 24.72
C PRO A 119 -29.70 0.37 24.82
N ALA A 120 -29.02 0.97 25.81
CA ALA A 120 -27.58 0.84 26.00
C ALA A 120 -27.22 -0.37 26.88
N LEU A 121 -28.05 -0.71 27.87
CA LEU A 121 -27.90 -1.91 28.70
C LEU A 121 -28.36 -3.19 27.99
N SER A 122 -29.44 -3.13 27.21
CA SER A 122 -29.87 -4.22 26.29
C SER A 122 -28.89 -4.38 25.13
N ARG A 123 -28.45 -3.30 24.45
CA ARG A 123 -27.39 -3.42 23.41
C ARG A 123 -26.06 -3.91 23.96
N ALA A 124 -25.71 -3.58 25.21
CA ALA A 124 -24.51 -4.13 25.83
C ALA A 124 -24.62 -5.64 26.12
N ARG A 125 -25.84 -6.16 26.26
CA ARG A 125 -26.14 -7.59 26.44
C ARG A 125 -26.30 -8.33 25.10
N ASP A 126 -26.89 -7.68 24.09
CA ASP A 126 -27.10 -8.23 22.73
C ASP A 126 -25.82 -8.29 21.87
N GLU A 127 -24.78 -7.52 22.20
CA GLU A 127 -23.55 -7.41 21.39
C GLU A 127 -22.42 -8.40 21.81
N ARG A 128 -22.66 -9.47 22.60
CA ARG A 128 -21.62 -10.46 22.99
C ARG A 128 -22.03 -11.94 22.92
N ASP A 129 -21.15 -12.74 22.32
CA ASP A 129 -21.20 -14.21 22.17
C ASP A 129 -20.73 -15.00 23.41
N SER A 130 -20.70 -14.42 24.62
CA SER A 130 -20.25 -15.14 25.83
C SER A 130 -21.06 -14.73 27.07
N GLU A 131 -21.84 -15.65 27.62
CA GLU A 131 -22.92 -15.42 28.59
C GLU A 131 -22.50 -15.18 30.07
N ASP A 132 -21.22 -15.26 30.46
CA ASP A 132 -20.89 -15.60 31.87
C ASP A 132 -20.52 -14.48 32.88
N GLU A 133 -20.60 -13.17 32.59
CA GLU A 133 -20.00 -12.17 33.54
C GLU A 133 -20.77 -10.84 33.78
N LEU A 134 -22.07 -10.87 34.07
CA LEU A 134 -22.77 -9.71 34.65
C LEU A 134 -23.59 -10.09 35.90
N PRO A 135 -23.55 -9.27 36.98
CA PRO A 135 -24.47 -9.42 38.11
C PRO A 135 -25.92 -9.20 37.66
N PRO A 136 -26.91 -9.82 38.33
CA PRO A 136 -28.31 -9.76 37.93
C PRO A 136 -28.81 -8.30 37.82
N LEU A 137 -29.63 -8.02 36.80
CA LEU A 137 -30.19 -6.68 36.48
C LEU A 137 -30.71 -5.87 37.70
N PRO A 138 -31.33 -6.49 38.73
CA PRO A 138 -31.73 -5.79 39.95
C PRO A 138 -30.57 -5.20 40.76
N GLU A 139 -29.41 -5.85 40.82
CA GLU A 139 -28.22 -5.34 41.51
C GLU A 139 -27.58 -4.17 40.75
N MET A 140 -27.67 -4.16 39.43
CA MET A 140 -27.15 -3.07 38.59
C MET A 140 -28.01 -1.79 38.64
N LEU A 141 -29.26 -1.90 39.09
CA LEU A 141 -30.23 -0.79 39.16
C LEU A 141 -30.38 -0.21 40.57
N ARG A 142 -29.71 -0.76 41.59
CA ARG A 142 -29.69 -0.19 42.94
C ARG A 142 -28.72 0.98 43.00
N PHE A 143 -29.26 2.19 43.07
CA PHE A 143 -28.51 3.39 43.38
C PHE A 143 -28.69 3.70 44.88
N PRO A 144 -27.68 3.51 45.74
CA PRO A 144 -27.80 3.78 47.17
C PRO A 144 -28.09 5.27 47.47
N GLU A 145 -27.67 6.17 46.58
CA GLU A 145 -28.03 7.59 46.61
C GLU A 145 -29.52 7.82 46.34
N ALA A 146 -30.11 7.04 45.41
CA ALA A 146 -31.53 7.09 45.14
C ALA A 146 -32.30 6.57 46.36
N GLU A 147 -31.91 5.43 46.93
CA GLU A 147 -32.51 4.89 48.15
C GLU A 147 -32.48 5.91 49.30
N ALA A 148 -31.36 6.61 49.51
CA ALA A 148 -31.24 7.63 50.56
C ALA A 148 -32.10 8.89 50.30
N ILE A 149 -32.36 9.23 49.04
CA ILE A 149 -33.25 10.35 48.66
C ILE A 149 -34.71 9.91 48.81
N PHE A 150 -35.05 8.70 48.34
CA PHE A 150 -36.39 8.16 48.39
C PHE A 150 -36.84 7.78 49.82
N GLN A 151 -35.91 7.41 50.71
CA GLN A 151 -36.19 7.18 52.15
C GLN A 151 -36.57 8.45 52.91
N LYS A 152 -36.27 9.66 52.37
CA LYS A 152 -36.62 10.94 53.00
C LYS A 152 -38.00 11.44 52.62
N LEU A 153 -38.68 10.77 51.69
CA LEU A 153 -40.05 11.11 51.32
C LEU A 153 -40.99 10.76 52.49
N PRO A 154 -42.05 11.55 52.74
CA PRO A 154 -43.04 11.22 53.76
C PRO A 154 -43.76 9.92 53.37
N LEU A 155 -43.39 8.84 54.05
CA LEU A 155 -44.03 7.53 53.94
C LEU A 155 -45.32 7.55 54.77
N ASP A 156 -46.39 7.00 54.21
CA ASP A 156 -47.62 6.74 54.96
C ASP A 156 -47.39 5.63 56.00
N LYS A 157 -48.33 5.42 56.92
CA LYS A 157 -48.21 4.51 58.08
C LYS A 157 -47.88 3.06 57.71
N ASP A 158 -48.10 2.69 56.46
CA ASP A 158 -47.84 1.35 55.92
C ASP A 158 -46.48 1.23 55.20
N GLY A 159 -45.64 2.26 55.24
CA GLY A 159 -44.27 2.22 54.68
C GLY A 159 -44.18 2.54 53.20
N PHE A 160 -45.12 3.32 52.66
CA PHE A 160 -45.23 3.56 51.24
C PHE A 160 -45.47 5.04 50.89
N VAL A 161 -45.15 5.46 49.67
CA VAL A 161 -45.27 6.85 49.22
C VAL A 161 -46.66 7.09 48.59
N SER A 162 -47.36 8.13 49.04
CA SER A 162 -48.65 8.54 48.45
C SER A 162 -48.45 9.19 47.08
N ALA A 163 -49.35 8.89 46.13
CA ALA A 163 -49.33 9.43 44.76
C ALA A 163 -49.36 10.97 44.74
N GLU A 164 -50.09 11.59 45.66
CA GLU A 164 -50.22 13.04 45.75
C GLU A 164 -48.94 13.69 46.30
N ALA A 165 -48.32 13.09 47.33
CA ALA A 165 -47.05 13.56 47.87
C ALA A 165 -45.91 13.44 46.85
N PHE A 166 -45.92 12.37 46.06
CA PHE A 166 -44.95 12.17 44.99
C PHE A 166 -45.15 13.13 43.80
N ALA A 167 -46.40 13.43 43.44
CA ALA A 167 -46.73 14.41 42.41
C ALA A 167 -46.27 15.83 42.81
N GLU A 168 -46.46 16.22 44.07
CA GLU A 168 -46.00 17.51 44.60
C GLU A 168 -44.46 17.61 44.60
N GLU A 169 -43.77 16.53 44.98
CA GLU A 169 -42.31 16.45 44.93
C GLU A 169 -41.76 16.48 43.49
N LEU A 170 -42.44 15.86 42.51
CA LEU A 170 -42.06 15.95 41.09
C LEU A 170 -42.37 17.32 40.46
N ALA A 171 -43.43 18.01 40.92
CA ALA A 171 -43.80 19.33 40.45
C ALA A 171 -42.95 20.45 41.08
N GLY A 172 -42.37 20.20 42.27
CA GLY A 172 -41.44 21.08 42.96
C GLY A 172 -39.97 20.90 42.54
N LYS A 173 -39.10 21.86 42.91
CA LYS A 173 -37.63 21.70 42.82
C LYS A 173 -37.12 20.82 43.96
N SER A 174 -37.55 19.57 43.99
CA SER A 174 -37.15 18.61 45.02
C SER A 174 -35.76 18.02 44.78
N GLN A 175 -35.21 17.39 45.82
CA GLN A 175 -34.01 16.55 45.71
C GLN A 175 -34.23 15.37 44.76
N VAL A 176 -35.47 14.88 44.64
CA VAL A 176 -35.83 13.85 43.66
C VAL A 176 -35.66 14.42 42.26
N MET A 177 -36.26 15.57 41.94
CA MET A 177 -36.13 16.19 40.62
C MET A 177 -34.68 16.57 40.26
N GLU A 178 -33.89 17.13 41.18
CA GLU A 178 -32.46 17.37 40.96
C GLU A 178 -31.69 16.08 40.69
N PHE A 179 -32.00 15.00 41.43
CA PHE A 179 -31.41 13.69 41.18
C PHE A 179 -31.79 13.17 39.79
N LEU A 180 -33.06 13.26 39.41
CA LEU A 180 -33.56 12.84 38.10
C LEU A 180 -32.95 13.66 36.96
N GLU A 181 -32.85 14.97 37.09
CA GLU A 181 -32.20 15.85 36.12
C GLU A 181 -30.69 15.57 36.02
N SER A 182 -30.01 15.33 37.15
CA SER A 182 -28.59 14.97 37.17
C SER A 182 -28.32 13.63 36.50
N GLN A 183 -29.21 12.65 36.68
CA GLN A 183 -29.10 11.33 36.05
C GLN A 183 -29.48 11.40 34.57
N ALA A 184 -30.51 12.16 34.20
CA ALA A 184 -30.89 12.42 32.81
C ALA A 184 -29.79 13.19 32.04
N ALA A 185 -29.05 14.07 32.72
CA ALA A 185 -27.88 14.76 32.16
C ALA A 185 -26.72 13.78 31.94
N LYS A 186 -26.37 12.96 32.95
CA LYS A 186 -25.35 11.91 32.87
C LYS A 186 -25.66 10.88 31.77
N CYS A 187 -26.91 10.50 31.61
CA CYS A 187 -27.37 9.52 30.62
C CYS A 187 -27.47 10.08 29.19
N SER A 188 -27.52 11.40 29.03
CA SER A 188 -27.53 12.03 27.69
C SER A 188 -26.15 12.12 27.03
N ILE A 189 -25.08 11.75 27.75
CA ILE A 189 -23.73 11.74 27.20
C ILE A 189 -23.60 10.55 26.24
N PRO A 190 -23.18 10.76 24.99
CA PRO A 190 -22.97 9.67 24.05
C PRO A 190 -21.95 8.66 24.60
N MET A 191 -22.40 7.42 24.83
CA MET A 191 -21.64 6.33 25.45
C MET A 191 -21.39 5.20 24.45
N LYS A 192 -20.16 4.65 24.44
CA LYS A 192 -19.77 3.53 23.57
C LYS A 192 -18.84 2.54 24.28
N SER A 193 -18.84 1.29 23.82
CA SER A 193 -17.99 0.23 24.37
C SER A 193 -16.50 0.55 24.20
N ARG A 194 -15.69 0.30 25.24
CA ARG A 194 -14.22 0.41 25.22
C ARG A 194 -13.61 -0.45 24.12
N GLU A 195 -14.12 -1.66 23.93
CA GLU A 195 -13.60 -2.60 22.93
C GLU A 195 -13.78 -2.08 21.50
N LYS A 196 -14.89 -1.38 21.21
CA LYS A 196 -15.11 -0.72 19.92
C LYS A 196 -14.10 0.42 19.71
N LEU A 197 -13.75 1.14 20.77
CA LEU A 197 -12.73 2.19 20.72
C LEU A 197 -11.35 1.60 20.46
N GLU A 198 -10.98 0.53 21.15
CA GLU A 198 -9.73 -0.17 20.96
C GLU A 198 -9.59 -0.68 19.52
N ARG A 199 -10.60 -1.41 19.02
CA ARG A 199 -10.63 -1.88 17.62
C ARG A 199 -10.50 -0.73 16.63
N LEU A 200 -11.19 0.39 16.86
CA LEU A 200 -11.12 1.55 15.98
C LEU A 200 -9.75 2.22 15.99
N ILE A 201 -9.13 2.35 17.16
CA ILE A 201 -7.80 2.92 17.31
C ILE A 201 -6.78 2.01 16.62
N ASN A 202 -6.81 0.70 16.87
CA ASN A 202 -5.90 -0.27 16.26
C ASN A 202 -6.06 -0.31 14.74
N TRP A 203 -7.29 -0.41 14.23
CA TRP A 203 -7.57 -0.35 12.80
C TRP A 203 -7.07 0.94 12.15
N ARG A 204 -7.21 2.08 12.84
CA ARG A 204 -6.75 3.37 12.33
C ARG A 204 -5.22 3.48 12.36
N ILE A 205 -4.57 2.97 13.39
CA ILE A 205 -3.10 2.88 13.47
C ILE A 205 -2.59 2.04 12.30
N GLU A 206 -3.11 0.83 12.11
CA GLU A 206 -2.70 -0.05 11.01
C GLU A 206 -2.86 0.62 9.64
N ARG A 207 -3.97 1.34 9.42
CA ARG A 207 -4.22 2.01 8.14
C ARG A 207 -3.31 3.21 7.91
N ASP A 208 -3.14 4.06 8.92
CA ASP A 208 -2.30 5.25 8.81
C ASP A 208 -0.81 4.84 8.71
N ASP A 209 -0.40 3.74 9.37
CA ASP A 209 0.91 3.10 9.20
C ASP A 209 1.10 2.52 7.79
N ALA A 210 0.09 1.85 7.24
CA ALA A 210 0.12 1.34 5.87
C ALA A 210 0.25 2.47 4.83
N LEU A 211 -0.39 3.62 5.04
CA LEU A 211 -0.24 4.79 4.16
C LEU A 211 1.15 5.44 4.28
N GLY A 212 1.68 5.55 5.51
CA GLY A 212 3.01 6.09 5.74
C GLY A 212 4.10 5.21 5.12
N THR A 213 3.99 3.90 5.31
CA THR A 213 4.90 2.91 4.70
C THR A 213 4.79 2.89 3.18
N LEU A 214 3.61 3.11 2.59
CA LEU A 214 3.47 3.22 1.13
C LEU A 214 4.27 4.39 0.54
N PHE A 215 4.20 5.58 1.15
CA PHE A 215 4.98 6.73 0.66
C PHE A 215 6.49 6.48 0.84
N PHE A 216 6.88 5.95 1.99
CA PHE A 216 8.28 5.63 2.28
C PHE A 216 8.83 4.56 1.32
N THR A 217 8.08 3.49 1.05
CA THR A 217 8.48 2.45 0.08
C THR A 217 8.63 3.00 -1.33
N PHE A 218 7.81 3.97 -1.73
CA PHE A 218 7.96 4.64 -3.02
C PHE A 218 9.26 5.44 -3.11
N VAL A 219 9.59 6.19 -2.06
CA VAL A 219 10.88 6.91 -1.94
C VAL A 219 12.04 5.92 -1.95
N LEU A 220 11.94 4.82 -1.19
CA LEU A 220 12.93 3.76 -1.15
C LEU A 220 13.12 3.12 -2.54
N LEU A 221 12.05 2.87 -3.30
CA LEU A 221 12.10 2.32 -4.66
C LEU A 221 12.82 3.27 -5.62
N ILE A 222 12.54 4.58 -5.55
CA ILE A 222 13.21 5.59 -6.38
C ILE A 222 14.70 5.64 -6.05
N ILE A 223 15.06 5.68 -4.76
CA ILE A 223 16.45 5.68 -4.33
C ILE A 223 17.14 4.38 -4.75
N PHE A 224 16.49 3.24 -4.56
CA PHE A 224 17.00 1.93 -4.96
C PHE A 224 17.20 1.83 -6.49
N TYR A 225 16.29 2.38 -7.29
CA TYR A 225 16.45 2.47 -8.74
C TYR A 225 17.70 3.28 -9.10
N LEU A 226 17.92 4.43 -8.46
CA LEU A 226 19.13 5.23 -8.65
C LEU A 226 20.39 4.47 -8.20
N VAL A 227 20.36 3.78 -7.05
CA VAL A 227 21.46 2.93 -6.57
C VAL A 227 21.82 1.86 -7.62
N VAL A 228 20.82 1.18 -8.17
CA VAL A 228 21.00 0.14 -9.19
C VAL A 228 21.63 0.72 -10.46
N GLN A 229 21.08 1.84 -10.96
CA GLN A 229 21.58 2.48 -12.17
C GLN A 229 23.03 2.94 -12.03
N VAL A 230 23.36 3.54 -10.89
CA VAL A 230 24.62 4.23 -10.65
C VAL A 230 25.74 3.28 -10.16
N ASN A 231 25.41 2.20 -9.42
CA ASN A 231 26.42 1.25 -8.92
C ASN A 231 26.62 0.01 -9.80
N LEU A 232 25.59 -0.49 -10.51
CA LEU A 232 25.75 -1.70 -11.34
C LEU A 232 26.21 -1.38 -12.77
N ASP A 233 25.98 -0.17 -13.27
CA ASP A 233 26.39 0.31 -14.60
C ASP A 233 26.25 -0.76 -15.70
N ILE A 234 25.06 -1.39 -15.75
CA ILE A 234 24.80 -2.61 -16.52
C ILE A 234 24.99 -2.35 -18.02
N LYS A 235 24.57 -1.18 -18.50
CA LYS A 235 24.62 -0.82 -19.91
C LYS A 235 26.07 -0.76 -20.41
N SER A 236 26.95 -0.03 -19.72
CA SER A 236 28.36 0.09 -20.08
C SER A 236 29.07 -1.27 -20.06
N ASN A 237 28.79 -2.09 -19.03
CA ASN A 237 29.33 -3.44 -18.93
C ASN A 237 28.87 -4.32 -20.10
N GLN A 238 27.59 -4.27 -20.45
CA GLN A 238 27.03 -5.04 -21.57
C GLN A 238 27.61 -4.60 -22.91
N GLU A 239 27.77 -3.30 -23.15
CA GLU A 239 28.37 -2.77 -24.38
C GLU A 239 29.82 -3.22 -24.52
N ALA A 240 30.62 -3.14 -23.44
CA ALA A 240 32.02 -3.60 -23.44
C ALA A 240 32.12 -5.12 -23.66
N GLU A 241 31.30 -5.92 -22.97
CA GLU A 241 31.28 -7.39 -23.14
C GLU A 241 30.82 -7.81 -24.54
N THR A 242 29.80 -7.15 -25.08
CA THR A 242 29.24 -7.46 -26.41
C THR A 242 30.20 -7.05 -27.51
N ALA A 243 30.89 -5.91 -27.37
CA ALA A 243 31.89 -5.46 -28.34
C ALA A 243 33.03 -6.48 -28.50
N VAL A 244 33.59 -6.97 -27.39
CA VAL A 244 34.67 -7.96 -27.43
C VAL A 244 34.17 -9.32 -27.89
N ARG A 245 33.00 -9.77 -27.42
CA ARG A 245 32.39 -11.03 -27.87
C ARG A 245 32.14 -11.04 -29.37
N SER A 246 31.48 -9.99 -29.89
CA SER A 246 31.17 -9.86 -31.31
C SER A 246 32.44 -9.73 -32.14
N TYR A 247 33.47 -9.03 -31.65
CA TYR A 247 34.73 -8.93 -32.35
C TYR A 247 35.39 -10.29 -32.50
N ILE A 248 35.54 -11.06 -31.41
CA ILE A 248 36.19 -12.39 -31.45
C ILE A 248 35.40 -13.38 -32.32
N SER A 249 34.06 -13.40 -32.22
CA SER A 249 33.25 -14.33 -33.02
C SER A 249 33.26 -14.01 -34.51
N THR A 250 33.30 -12.73 -34.88
CA THR A 250 33.28 -12.28 -36.28
C THR A 250 34.67 -12.01 -36.86
N PHE A 251 35.73 -12.08 -36.05
CA PHE A 251 37.08 -11.75 -36.49
C PHE A 251 37.50 -12.67 -37.64
N GLY A 252 37.98 -12.05 -38.71
CA GLY A 252 38.40 -12.76 -39.91
C GLY A 252 37.28 -13.10 -40.89
N SER A 253 35.99 -12.86 -40.59
CA SER A 253 34.85 -13.20 -41.47
C SER A 253 34.91 -12.68 -42.91
N GLN A 254 35.79 -11.70 -43.18
CA GLN A 254 36.06 -11.16 -44.52
C GLN A 254 37.18 -11.90 -45.28
N LEU A 255 37.93 -12.76 -44.60
CA LEU A 255 39.02 -13.58 -45.15
C LEU A 255 38.48 -14.97 -45.51
N SER A 256 39.30 -15.85 -46.08
CA SER A 256 38.91 -17.24 -46.40
C SER A 256 39.48 -18.23 -45.37
N GLY A 257 39.50 -17.84 -44.09
CA GLY A 257 40.09 -18.62 -43.00
C GLY A 257 39.05 -19.40 -42.19
N PRO A 258 39.49 -20.24 -41.24
CA PRO A 258 38.59 -20.91 -40.32
C PRO A 258 37.87 -19.88 -39.43
N PHE A 259 36.55 -19.92 -39.42
CA PHE A 259 35.68 -19.10 -38.55
C PHE A 259 35.12 -19.90 -37.40
N MET A 260 34.93 -19.18 -36.29
CA MET A 260 34.50 -19.76 -35.04
C MET A 260 33.20 -20.58 -35.19
N ASP A 261 32.18 -20.00 -35.84
CA ASP A 261 30.85 -20.62 -35.90
C ASP A 261 30.69 -21.68 -37.01
N GLN A 262 31.65 -21.82 -37.93
CA GLN A 262 31.49 -22.63 -39.14
C GLN A 262 32.54 -23.73 -39.32
N HIS A 263 33.74 -23.57 -38.76
CA HIS A 263 34.89 -24.42 -39.10
C HIS A 263 35.39 -25.27 -37.94
N ILE A 264 34.81 -25.12 -36.73
CA ILE A 264 35.25 -25.83 -35.53
C ILE A 264 34.33 -27.04 -35.31
N SER A 265 34.84 -28.24 -35.58
CA SER A 265 34.11 -29.50 -35.43
C SER A 265 34.81 -30.53 -34.54
N ASP A 266 36.11 -30.37 -34.31
CA ASP A 266 36.96 -31.27 -33.55
C ASP A 266 38.13 -30.52 -32.88
N VAL A 267 38.90 -31.22 -32.06
CA VAL A 267 40.08 -30.66 -31.39
C VAL A 267 41.10 -30.12 -32.41
N SER A 268 41.27 -30.79 -33.56
CA SER A 268 42.24 -30.36 -34.57
C SER A 268 41.81 -29.09 -35.30
N SER A 269 40.53 -28.97 -35.67
CA SER A 269 39.98 -27.75 -36.26
C SER A 269 39.97 -26.58 -35.28
N PHE A 270 39.73 -26.83 -33.97
CA PHE A 270 39.91 -25.80 -32.94
C PHE A 270 41.32 -25.21 -32.96
N TRP A 271 42.36 -26.05 -33.02
CA TRP A 271 43.74 -25.56 -33.09
C TRP A 271 44.04 -24.82 -34.40
N SER A 272 43.49 -25.27 -35.53
CA SER A 272 43.63 -24.55 -36.80
C SER A 272 43.00 -23.15 -36.74
N TRP A 273 41.82 -23.05 -36.14
CA TRP A 273 41.15 -21.78 -35.88
C TRP A 273 41.93 -20.90 -34.90
N ALA A 274 42.47 -21.49 -33.84
CA ALA A 274 43.25 -20.78 -32.84
C ALA A 274 44.50 -20.13 -33.47
N GLU A 275 45.24 -20.87 -34.30
CA GLU A 275 46.48 -20.41 -34.95
C GLU A 275 46.24 -19.34 -36.02
N GLU A 276 45.19 -19.49 -36.83
CA GLU A 276 44.91 -18.61 -37.97
C GLU A 276 44.08 -17.38 -37.60
N SER A 277 43.03 -17.56 -36.79
CA SER A 277 42.01 -16.52 -36.54
C SER A 277 42.03 -15.99 -35.12
N ALA A 278 42.07 -16.86 -34.10
CA ALA A 278 41.97 -16.41 -32.71
C ALA A 278 43.21 -15.62 -32.26
N LEU A 279 44.42 -16.11 -32.53
CA LEU A 279 45.65 -15.39 -32.21
C LEU A 279 45.77 -14.07 -32.97
N ALA A 280 45.30 -14.02 -34.22
CA ALA A 280 45.24 -12.79 -34.99
C ALA A 280 44.24 -11.78 -34.38
N ALA A 281 43.16 -12.24 -33.75
CA ALA A 281 42.23 -11.36 -33.04
C ALA A 281 42.89 -10.69 -31.82
N PHE A 282 43.78 -11.40 -31.11
CA PHE A 282 44.47 -10.88 -29.92
C PHE A 282 45.73 -10.07 -30.26
N PHE A 283 46.57 -10.55 -31.19
CA PHE A 283 47.90 -9.98 -31.48
C PHE A 283 48.01 -9.32 -32.87
N GLY A 284 46.94 -9.29 -33.67
CA GLY A 284 47.02 -8.85 -35.07
C GLY A 284 47.08 -7.33 -35.29
N VAL A 285 46.59 -6.53 -34.33
CA VAL A 285 46.56 -5.06 -34.44
C VAL A 285 47.47 -4.45 -33.37
N ALA A 286 48.77 -4.38 -33.68
CA ALA A 286 49.74 -3.68 -32.85
C ALA A 286 49.75 -2.18 -33.17
N ALA A 287 49.60 -1.33 -32.16
CA ALA A 287 49.85 0.09 -32.25
C ALA A 287 51.03 0.47 -31.35
N ILE A 288 51.98 1.23 -31.87
CA ILE A 288 53.06 1.79 -31.08
C ILE A 288 52.56 3.13 -30.53
N GLY A 289 52.44 3.23 -29.21
CA GLY A 289 52.05 4.47 -28.55
C GLY A 289 53.13 5.56 -28.68
N ALA A 290 52.76 6.82 -28.40
CA ALA A 290 53.70 7.92 -28.35
C ALA A 290 54.85 7.70 -27.35
N ASP A 291 54.61 6.87 -26.33
CA ASP A 291 55.56 6.47 -25.29
C ASP A 291 56.58 5.41 -25.76
N GLY A 292 56.46 4.92 -27.01
CA GLY A 292 57.30 3.85 -27.56
C GLY A 292 56.87 2.43 -27.17
N ILE A 293 55.81 2.30 -26.36
CA ILE A 293 55.28 1.01 -25.88
C ILE A 293 54.33 0.41 -26.94
N THR A 294 54.52 -0.87 -27.25
CA THR A 294 53.62 -1.65 -28.14
C THR A 294 52.36 -2.06 -27.39
N ARG A 295 51.19 -1.67 -27.90
CA ARG A 295 49.88 -2.03 -27.36
C ARG A 295 49.08 -2.81 -28.41
N PHE A 296 48.46 -3.90 -28.01
CA PHE A 296 47.60 -4.69 -28.90
C PHE A 296 46.15 -4.29 -28.71
N HIS A 297 45.54 -3.77 -29.78
CA HIS A 297 44.16 -3.33 -29.75
C HIS A 297 43.21 -4.47 -30.10
N VAL A 298 42.27 -4.76 -29.21
CA VAL A 298 41.20 -5.74 -29.38
C VAL A 298 39.87 -4.97 -29.42
N ALA A 299 39.08 -5.14 -30.48
CA ALA A 299 37.79 -4.47 -30.64
C ALA A 299 37.84 -2.93 -30.44
N GLY A 300 38.79 -2.24 -31.10
CA GLY A 300 38.91 -0.78 -31.04
C GLY A 300 39.81 -0.30 -29.90
N SER A 301 39.24 0.35 -28.89
CA SER A 301 40.01 1.00 -27.80
C SER A 301 40.46 0.06 -26.68
N ASN A 302 40.08 -1.21 -26.70
CA ASN A 302 40.52 -2.15 -25.66
C ASN A 302 41.94 -2.62 -25.95
N VAL A 303 42.78 -2.66 -24.92
CA VAL A 303 44.19 -3.04 -24.99
C VAL A 303 44.39 -4.38 -24.27
N LEU A 304 45.06 -5.32 -24.92
CA LEU A 304 45.43 -6.59 -24.29
C LEU A 304 46.45 -6.34 -23.15
N LEU A 305 46.18 -6.91 -21.98
CA LEU A 305 47.11 -6.89 -20.85
C LEU A 305 47.97 -8.15 -20.86
N GLY A 306 49.21 -8.00 -21.31
CA GLY A 306 50.23 -9.04 -21.29
C GLY A 306 50.01 -10.14 -22.31
N ASP A 307 49.60 -11.31 -21.83
CA ASP A 307 49.70 -12.54 -22.59
C ASP A 307 48.35 -13.30 -22.60
N VAL A 308 48.22 -14.26 -23.50
CA VAL A 308 47.07 -15.17 -23.58
C VAL A 308 47.49 -16.49 -22.93
N MET A 309 46.70 -16.94 -21.96
CA MET A 309 46.88 -18.25 -21.33
C MET A 309 46.04 -19.30 -22.05
N VAL A 310 46.67 -20.41 -22.39
CA VAL A 310 46.01 -21.62 -22.89
C VAL A 310 45.89 -22.60 -21.74
N THR A 311 44.66 -23.00 -21.42
CA THR A 311 44.36 -24.05 -20.44
C THR A 311 43.75 -25.25 -21.16
N HIS A 312 44.35 -26.42 -21.01
CA HIS A 312 43.82 -27.68 -21.51
C HIS A 312 43.47 -28.59 -20.34
N THR A 313 42.28 -29.17 -20.39
CA THR A 313 41.80 -30.17 -19.45
C THR A 313 41.73 -31.52 -20.15
N ASN A 314 42.58 -32.44 -19.71
CA ASN A 314 42.67 -33.78 -20.26
C ASN A 314 41.46 -34.65 -19.84
N LYS A 315 41.35 -35.85 -20.42
CA LYS A 315 40.32 -36.86 -20.09
C LYS A 315 40.28 -37.24 -18.61
N ASP A 316 41.44 -37.23 -17.96
CA ASP A 316 41.61 -37.59 -16.54
C ASP A 316 41.26 -36.42 -15.59
N GLY A 317 41.00 -35.23 -16.15
CA GLY A 317 40.76 -34.01 -15.39
C GLY A 317 42.04 -33.23 -15.06
N ASP A 318 43.21 -33.73 -15.46
CA ASP A 318 44.47 -33.01 -15.31
C ASP A 318 44.46 -31.74 -16.15
N VAL A 319 44.80 -30.62 -15.50
CA VAL A 319 44.79 -29.29 -16.10
C VAL A 319 46.23 -28.88 -16.42
N SER A 320 46.54 -28.72 -17.70
CA SER A 320 47.78 -28.10 -18.16
C SER A 320 47.50 -26.65 -18.55
N SER A 321 48.37 -25.72 -18.17
CA SER A 321 48.24 -24.31 -18.54
C SER A 321 49.59 -23.71 -18.94
N GLU A 322 49.60 -22.95 -20.02
CA GLU A 322 50.80 -22.25 -20.50
C GLU A 322 50.44 -20.85 -21.01
N TRP A 323 51.30 -19.88 -20.70
CA TRP A 323 51.24 -18.51 -21.21
C TRP A 323 52.04 -18.43 -22.50
N LEU A 324 51.43 -17.95 -23.58
CA LEU A 324 51.99 -18.10 -24.94
C LEU A 324 53.27 -17.31 -25.16
N LEU A 325 53.26 -16.00 -24.93
CA LEU A 325 54.42 -15.12 -25.10
C LEU A 325 55.52 -15.35 -24.05
N HIS A 326 55.15 -15.84 -22.87
CA HIS A 326 56.09 -16.22 -21.81
C HIS A 326 56.67 -17.63 -21.96
N SER A 327 56.24 -18.39 -22.96
CA SER A 327 56.83 -19.69 -23.28
C SER A 327 58.28 -19.53 -23.75
N THR A 328 59.11 -20.53 -23.49
CA THR A 328 60.50 -20.56 -23.95
C THR A 328 60.61 -20.53 -25.48
N ALA A 329 59.61 -21.09 -26.17
CA ALA A 329 59.49 -21.07 -27.62
C ALA A 329 59.19 -19.65 -28.16
N ALA A 330 58.27 -18.90 -27.54
CA ALA A 330 58.02 -17.52 -27.95
C ALA A 330 59.23 -16.61 -27.70
N GLN A 331 59.88 -16.73 -26.54
CA GLN A 331 61.05 -15.92 -26.20
C GLN A 331 62.24 -16.21 -27.14
N SER A 332 62.45 -17.47 -27.53
CA SER A 332 63.46 -17.83 -28.53
C SER A 332 63.11 -17.33 -29.94
N TYR A 333 61.83 -17.30 -30.31
CA TYR A 333 61.37 -16.72 -31.58
C TYR A 333 61.60 -15.20 -31.64
N LEU A 334 61.23 -14.48 -30.57
CA LEU A 334 61.39 -13.02 -30.47
C LEU A 334 62.87 -12.59 -30.48
N SER A 335 63.77 -13.42 -29.94
CA SER A 335 65.21 -13.16 -29.97
C SER A 335 65.89 -13.48 -31.31
N THR A 336 65.27 -14.31 -32.17
CA THR A 336 65.89 -14.80 -33.41
C THR A 336 65.36 -14.14 -34.67
N SER A 337 64.05 -13.89 -34.76
CA SER A 337 63.36 -13.66 -36.05
C SER A 337 63.01 -12.18 -36.29
N ASN A 338 62.63 -11.46 -35.23
CA ASN A 338 62.42 -10.00 -35.12
C ASN A 338 61.79 -9.73 -33.74
N SER A 339 62.21 -8.67 -33.04
CA SER A 339 61.72 -8.36 -31.70
C SER A 339 60.25 -7.89 -31.63
N SER A 340 59.62 -7.58 -32.77
CA SER A 340 58.27 -7.03 -32.87
C SER A 340 57.21 -7.98 -33.45
N ASP A 341 57.57 -9.20 -33.85
CA ASP A 341 56.63 -10.19 -34.40
C ASP A 341 56.02 -11.09 -33.30
N TYR A 342 55.14 -10.49 -32.48
CA TYR A 342 54.46 -11.18 -31.38
C TYR A 342 53.43 -12.22 -31.86
N LEU A 343 52.80 -12.00 -33.01
CA LEU A 343 51.88 -12.96 -33.60
C LEU A 343 52.61 -14.24 -34.03
N GLY A 344 53.78 -14.10 -34.69
CA GLY A 344 54.65 -15.22 -35.02
C GLY A 344 55.16 -15.94 -33.77
N ALA A 345 55.52 -15.20 -32.71
CA ALA A 345 55.94 -15.77 -31.44
C ALA A 345 54.83 -16.59 -30.77
N ALA A 346 53.60 -16.07 -30.72
CA ALA A 346 52.44 -16.77 -30.16
C ALA A 346 52.10 -18.05 -30.97
N ARG A 347 52.22 -18.01 -32.30
CA ARG A 347 52.07 -19.20 -33.16
C ARG A 347 53.16 -20.24 -32.88
N ALA A 348 54.42 -19.82 -32.76
CA ALA A 348 55.51 -20.72 -32.41
C ALA A 348 55.32 -21.36 -31.02
N ALA A 349 54.79 -20.60 -30.06
CA ALA A 349 54.44 -21.10 -28.73
C ALA A 349 53.35 -22.18 -28.77
N ILE A 350 52.22 -21.94 -29.45
CA ILE A 350 51.16 -22.95 -29.61
C ILE A 350 51.71 -24.20 -30.30
N GLN A 351 52.49 -24.05 -31.38
CA GLN A 351 53.07 -25.19 -32.08
C GLN A 351 54.06 -25.97 -31.22
N SER A 352 54.84 -25.29 -30.38
CA SER A 352 55.72 -25.94 -29.40
C SER A 352 54.94 -26.67 -28.33
N PHE A 353 53.89 -26.04 -27.77
CA PHE A 353 53.02 -26.63 -26.76
C PHE A 353 52.33 -27.90 -27.29
N ARG A 354 51.81 -27.83 -28.52
CA ARG A 354 51.22 -28.98 -29.23
C ARG A 354 52.22 -30.11 -29.51
N ARG A 355 53.50 -29.79 -29.69
CA ARG A 355 54.57 -30.79 -29.88
C ARG A 355 55.07 -31.39 -28.56
N SER A 356 55.10 -30.60 -27.49
CA SER A 356 55.59 -31.04 -26.18
C SER A 356 54.58 -31.92 -25.46
N ASN A 357 53.28 -31.63 -25.61
CA ASN A 357 52.20 -32.42 -25.01
C ASN A 357 51.36 -33.10 -26.10
N SER A 358 51.58 -34.40 -26.31
CA SER A 358 50.79 -35.22 -27.24
C SER A 358 49.29 -35.21 -26.91
N ASP A 359 48.95 -35.03 -25.63
CA ASP A 359 47.59 -35.09 -25.10
C ASP A 359 46.72 -33.90 -25.53
N LEU A 360 47.31 -32.80 -26.02
CA LEU A 360 46.58 -31.64 -26.54
C LEU A 360 45.84 -31.91 -27.85
N ASN A 361 46.27 -32.92 -28.59
CA ASN A 361 45.59 -33.38 -29.81
C ASN A 361 44.75 -34.65 -29.52
N ASP A 362 44.60 -35.07 -28.26
CA ASP A 362 43.74 -36.21 -27.92
C ASP A 362 42.28 -35.83 -28.23
N PRO A 363 41.58 -36.57 -29.11
CA PRO A 363 40.15 -36.37 -29.38
C PRO A 363 39.27 -36.45 -28.14
N HIS A 364 39.75 -37.08 -27.06
CA HIS A 364 39.05 -37.22 -25.78
C HIS A 364 39.38 -36.12 -24.76
N SER A 365 40.04 -35.04 -25.18
CA SER A 365 40.20 -33.83 -24.36
C SER A 365 38.82 -33.36 -23.85
N ARG A 366 38.73 -32.83 -22.63
CA ARG A 366 37.44 -32.36 -22.08
C ARG A 366 37.18 -30.90 -22.35
N ALA A 367 38.21 -30.06 -22.24
CA ALA A 367 38.07 -28.64 -22.47
C ALA A 367 39.40 -28.02 -22.94
N ILE A 368 39.31 -27.07 -23.87
CA ILE A 368 40.42 -26.17 -24.20
C ILE A 368 39.91 -24.75 -23.99
N THR A 369 40.70 -23.92 -23.33
CA THR A 369 40.31 -22.57 -22.95
C THR A 369 41.42 -21.59 -23.25
N LEU A 370 41.11 -20.55 -24.00
CA LEU A 370 41.95 -19.37 -24.20
C LEU A 370 41.45 -18.28 -23.27
N SER A 371 42.30 -17.78 -22.37
CA SER A 371 41.94 -16.69 -21.46
C SER A 371 42.92 -15.53 -21.57
N CYS A 372 42.39 -14.32 -21.58
CA CYS A 372 43.18 -13.10 -21.56
C CYS A 372 42.48 -11.99 -20.78
N SER A 373 43.29 -11.06 -20.29
CA SER A 373 42.84 -9.85 -19.62
C SER A 373 42.97 -8.67 -20.57
N ILE A 374 41.95 -7.82 -20.61
CA ILE A 374 41.86 -6.68 -21.52
C ILE A 374 41.52 -5.44 -20.70
N HIS A 375 42.17 -4.32 -21.00
CA HIS A 375 41.91 -3.03 -20.38
C HIS A 375 41.27 -2.06 -21.36
N ASN A 376 40.18 -1.41 -20.96
CA ASN A 376 39.56 -0.33 -21.69
C ASN A 376 39.70 0.96 -20.89
N ALA A 377 40.76 1.73 -21.15
CA ALA A 377 41.04 2.96 -20.45
C ALA A 377 39.92 4.03 -20.62
N PRO A 378 39.37 4.30 -21.82
CA PRO A 378 38.27 5.27 -21.97
C PRO A 378 37.00 4.92 -21.20
N ALA A 379 36.67 3.63 -21.08
CA ALA A 379 35.49 3.18 -20.34
C ALA A 379 35.78 2.87 -18.86
N SER A 380 37.04 2.95 -18.43
CA SER A 380 37.52 2.51 -17.11
C SER A 380 37.02 1.11 -16.75
N LYS A 381 37.17 0.16 -17.68
CA LYS A 381 36.76 -1.24 -17.51
C LYS A 381 37.94 -2.19 -17.71
N LEU A 382 38.00 -3.21 -16.88
CA LEU A 382 38.83 -4.39 -17.08
C LEU A 382 37.94 -5.55 -17.53
N LEU A 383 38.28 -6.16 -18.64
CA LEU A 383 37.56 -7.28 -19.20
C LEU A 383 38.38 -8.55 -19.07
N LEU A 384 37.73 -9.60 -18.57
CA LEU A 384 38.27 -10.94 -18.54
C LEU A 384 37.56 -11.73 -19.64
N VAL A 385 38.32 -12.14 -20.65
CA VAL A 385 37.81 -12.92 -21.77
C VAL A 385 38.28 -14.36 -21.63
N ARG A 386 37.34 -15.27 -21.83
CA ARG A 386 37.58 -16.70 -21.83
C ARG A 386 36.82 -17.32 -23.00
N VAL A 387 37.55 -17.80 -23.99
CA VAL A 387 37.00 -18.64 -25.06
C VAL A 387 37.19 -20.09 -24.66
N SER A 388 36.10 -20.78 -24.36
CA SER A 388 36.13 -22.16 -23.87
C SER A 388 35.44 -23.08 -24.88
N SER A 389 36.17 -24.08 -25.37
CA SER A 389 35.63 -25.20 -26.13
C SER A 389 35.47 -26.39 -25.19
N LEU A 390 34.23 -26.83 -24.98
CA LEU A 390 33.87 -28.03 -24.22
C LEU A 390 33.67 -29.17 -25.21
N PHE A 391 34.40 -30.26 -25.01
CA PHE A 391 34.32 -31.45 -25.82
C PHE A 391 33.62 -32.53 -24.99
N PHE A 392 32.46 -32.98 -25.45
CA PHE A 392 31.69 -34.02 -24.79
C PHE A 392 32.18 -35.41 -25.22
N ILE A 393 32.08 -36.38 -24.32
CA ILE A 393 32.44 -37.78 -24.60
C ILE A 393 31.56 -38.36 -25.74
N THR A 394 30.39 -37.77 -25.97
CA THR A 394 29.48 -38.09 -27.09
C THR A 394 30.02 -37.67 -28.46
N GLY A 395 31.11 -36.92 -28.52
CA GLY A 395 31.69 -36.37 -29.75
C GLY A 395 31.12 -35.02 -30.17
N ASP A 396 30.23 -34.45 -29.37
CA ASP A 396 29.71 -33.08 -29.56
C ASP A 396 30.69 -32.04 -28.99
N MET A 397 30.66 -30.83 -29.54
CA MET A 397 31.48 -29.72 -29.08
C MET A 397 30.63 -28.47 -28.90
N ASP A 398 30.75 -27.85 -27.74
CA ASP A 398 30.16 -26.54 -27.46
C ASP A 398 31.27 -25.51 -27.28
N LEU A 399 31.15 -24.39 -27.98
CA LEU A 399 32.14 -23.32 -27.98
C LEU A 399 31.51 -22.04 -27.47
N GLN A 400 32.00 -21.55 -26.33
CA GLN A 400 31.43 -20.40 -25.64
C GLN A 400 32.46 -19.30 -25.39
N ILE A 401 32.09 -18.05 -25.70
CA ILE A 401 32.86 -16.86 -25.32
C ILE A 401 32.26 -16.23 -24.08
N PHE A 402 32.96 -16.38 -22.97
CA PHE A 402 32.69 -15.64 -21.76
C PHE A 402 33.51 -14.35 -21.78
N SER A 403 32.82 -13.22 -21.88
CA SER A 403 33.40 -11.91 -21.57
C SER A 403 32.75 -11.43 -20.30
N THR A 404 33.54 -10.98 -19.33
CA THR A 404 33.03 -10.33 -18.11
C THR A 404 33.76 -9.01 -17.93
N ALA A 405 33.00 -7.92 -17.91
CA ALA A 405 33.52 -6.59 -17.61
C ALA A 405 33.46 -6.31 -16.11
N CYS A 406 34.54 -5.73 -15.60
CA CYS A 406 34.67 -5.20 -14.25
C CYS A 406 35.02 -3.71 -14.33
N ALA A 407 34.62 -2.94 -13.33
CA ALA A 407 35.15 -1.59 -13.15
C ALA A 407 36.64 -1.67 -12.85
N ASP A 408 37.41 -0.78 -13.48
CA ASP A 408 38.85 -0.62 -13.29
C ASP A 408 39.15 0.17 -12.00
N THR A 409 38.25 1.07 -11.60
CA THR A 409 38.45 1.96 -10.45
C THR A 409 37.56 1.61 -9.26
N ALA A 410 38.15 1.72 -8.07
CA ALA A 410 37.41 1.77 -6.81
C ALA A 410 36.92 3.19 -6.46
N GLU A 411 37.25 4.19 -7.30
CA GLU A 411 36.85 5.58 -7.08
C GLU A 411 35.34 5.72 -7.18
N ILE A 412 34.73 6.10 -6.06
CA ILE A 412 33.29 6.33 -5.97
C ILE A 412 33.03 7.74 -6.48
N LEU A 413 32.30 7.89 -7.59
CA LEU A 413 31.86 9.20 -8.08
C LEU A 413 31.01 9.89 -7.00
N VAL A 414 31.04 11.22 -6.94
CA VAL A 414 30.25 12.00 -5.96
C VAL A 414 28.76 11.63 -6.03
N GLU A 415 28.24 11.40 -7.23
CA GLU A 415 26.86 10.98 -7.45
C GLU A 415 26.57 9.58 -6.84
N GLN A 416 27.48 8.61 -7.00
CA GLN A 416 27.40 7.29 -6.36
C GLN A 416 27.39 7.42 -4.84
N MET A 417 28.26 8.26 -4.29
CA MET A 417 28.37 8.47 -2.85
C MET A 417 27.07 9.05 -2.26
N VAL A 418 26.50 10.08 -2.88
CA VAL A 418 25.26 10.71 -2.42
C VAL A 418 24.10 9.71 -2.43
N VAL A 419 23.93 8.97 -3.52
CA VAL A 419 22.86 7.98 -3.66
C VAL A 419 23.02 6.83 -2.66
N ASN A 420 24.25 6.36 -2.43
CA ASN A 420 24.54 5.32 -1.45
C ASN A 420 24.29 5.79 -0.01
N ILE A 421 24.65 7.02 0.35
CA ILE A 421 24.35 7.59 1.68
C ILE A 421 22.84 7.68 1.89
N LEU A 422 22.09 8.18 0.90
CA LEU A 422 20.63 8.26 0.99
C LEU A 422 20.02 6.87 1.19
N PHE A 423 20.48 5.86 0.45
CA PHE A 423 20.02 4.48 0.61
C PHE A 423 20.33 3.94 2.01
N VAL A 424 21.55 4.12 2.52
CA VAL A 424 21.93 3.73 3.88
C VAL A 424 21.06 4.43 4.93
N CYS A 425 20.80 5.73 4.78
CA CYS A 425 19.90 6.47 5.67
C CYS A 425 18.48 5.89 5.66
N CYS A 426 17.94 5.53 4.49
CA CYS A 426 16.63 4.89 4.39
C CYS A 426 16.60 3.51 5.08
N ILE A 427 17.62 2.68 4.89
CA ILE A 427 17.70 1.36 5.54
C ILE A 427 17.87 1.49 7.05
N ILE A 428 18.69 2.43 7.54
CA ILE A 428 18.84 2.70 8.98
C ILE A 428 17.50 3.18 9.57
N TRP A 429 16.78 4.06 8.87
CA TRP A 429 15.46 4.50 9.31
C TRP A 429 14.47 3.33 9.39
N LEU A 430 14.44 2.47 8.38
CA LEU A 430 13.59 1.27 8.36
C LEU A 430 13.96 0.31 9.50
N ALA A 431 15.25 0.05 9.71
CA ALA A 431 15.74 -0.79 10.80
C ALA A 431 15.41 -0.20 12.18
N TYR A 432 15.53 1.12 12.36
CA TYR A 432 15.15 1.79 13.59
C TYR A 432 13.64 1.68 13.87
N ALA A 433 12.80 1.88 12.85
CA ALA A 433 11.36 1.77 12.97
C ALA A 433 10.92 0.35 13.39
N GLU A 434 11.42 -0.68 12.69
CA GLU A 434 11.09 -2.07 12.99
C GLU A 434 11.69 -2.55 14.32
N LEU A 435 12.92 -2.14 14.64
CA LEU A 435 13.53 -2.49 15.93
C LEU A 435 12.77 -1.88 17.10
N LYS A 436 12.29 -0.64 16.96
CA LYS A 436 11.45 0.01 17.99
C LYS A 436 10.16 -0.76 18.23
N ASP A 437 9.51 -1.21 17.16
CA ASP A 437 8.26 -1.98 17.26
C ASP A 437 8.51 -3.40 17.80
N ALA A 438 9.63 -4.05 17.44
CA ALA A 438 10.04 -5.33 17.98
C ALA A 438 10.39 -5.28 19.49
N VAL A 439 11.12 -4.24 19.94
CA VAL A 439 11.44 -4.03 21.36
C VAL A 439 10.17 -3.74 22.17
N ALA A 440 9.25 -2.94 21.62
CA ALA A 440 7.97 -2.69 22.27
C ALA A 440 7.16 -4.00 22.41
N ALA A 441 7.11 -4.85 21.39
CA ALA A 441 6.44 -6.15 21.46
C ALA A 441 7.09 -7.07 22.51
N MET A 442 8.42 -7.09 22.60
CA MET A 442 9.16 -7.89 23.58
C MET A 442 8.89 -7.44 25.02
N ALA A 443 8.71 -6.14 25.26
CA ALA A 443 8.38 -5.60 26.58
C ALA A 443 7.00 -6.04 27.11
N HIS A 444 6.09 -6.49 26.22
CA HIS A 444 4.75 -6.96 26.58
C HIS A 444 4.64 -8.50 26.72
N GLY A 445 5.76 -9.22 26.61
CA GLY A 445 5.86 -10.67 26.86
C GLY A 445 5.91 -11.54 25.60
N CYS A 446 6.15 -12.85 25.78
CA CYS A 446 6.40 -13.79 24.68
C CYS A 446 5.23 -13.92 23.68
N LYS A 447 3.98 -13.78 24.14
CA LYS A 447 2.80 -13.90 23.27
C LYS A 447 2.69 -12.73 22.28
N ALA A 448 2.94 -11.50 22.76
CA ALA A 448 2.99 -10.31 21.91
C ALA A 448 4.14 -10.39 20.89
N PHE A 449 5.28 -10.97 21.27
CA PHE A 449 6.39 -11.20 20.34
C PHE A 449 6.06 -12.22 19.25
N THR A 450 5.32 -13.30 19.56
CA THR A 450 4.87 -14.24 18.53
C THR A 450 3.85 -13.62 17.57
N GLU A 451 2.99 -12.72 18.06
CA GLU A 451 2.03 -11.97 17.23
C GLU A 451 2.72 -10.93 16.33
N TYR A 452 3.88 -10.40 16.75
CA TYR A 452 4.70 -9.50 15.92
C TYR A 452 5.28 -10.18 14.67
N TRP A 453 5.54 -11.50 14.69
CA TRP A 453 6.14 -12.25 13.57
C TRP A 453 5.18 -12.54 12.40
N GLY A 454 4.28 -11.61 12.08
CA GLY A 454 3.42 -11.70 10.91
C GLY A 454 4.21 -11.74 9.59
N VAL A 455 3.58 -12.27 8.54
CA VAL A 455 4.16 -12.42 7.19
C VAL A 455 4.82 -11.12 6.70
N TRP A 456 4.16 -9.98 6.94
CA TRP A 456 4.65 -8.67 6.49
C TRP A 456 5.89 -8.20 7.25
N ASN A 457 5.95 -8.40 8.56
CA ASN A 457 7.13 -8.03 9.34
C ASN A 457 8.32 -8.91 8.95
N SER A 458 8.08 -10.19 8.62
CA SER A 458 9.11 -11.06 8.05
C SER A 458 9.68 -10.52 6.73
N VAL A 459 8.85 -9.92 5.86
CA VAL A 459 9.30 -9.28 4.62
C VAL A 459 10.18 -8.05 4.91
N ASP A 460 9.80 -7.23 5.89
CA ASP A 460 10.59 -6.05 6.29
C ASP A 460 11.97 -6.45 6.85
N TRP A 461 12.02 -7.43 7.75
CA TRP A 461 13.29 -7.98 8.25
C TRP A 461 14.13 -8.62 7.16
N SER A 462 13.52 -9.31 6.19
CA SER A 462 14.23 -9.86 5.03
C SER A 462 14.85 -8.76 4.18
N CYS A 463 14.12 -7.66 3.95
CA CYS A 463 14.63 -6.49 3.21
C CYS A 463 15.81 -5.84 3.95
N ILE A 464 15.71 -5.66 5.27
CA ILE A 464 16.80 -5.11 6.10
C ILE A 464 18.04 -6.03 6.05
N ALA A 465 17.85 -7.34 6.25
CA ALA A 465 18.94 -8.32 6.23
C ALA A 465 19.63 -8.38 4.87
N LEU A 466 18.86 -8.48 3.77
CA LEU A 466 19.41 -8.50 2.40
C LEU A 466 20.14 -7.20 2.06
N SER A 467 19.64 -6.05 2.53
CA SER A 467 20.30 -4.75 2.33
C SER A 467 21.67 -4.71 3.03
N ILE A 468 21.74 -5.16 4.28
CA ILE A 468 23.00 -5.20 5.05
C ILE A 468 23.99 -6.16 4.39
N VAL A 469 23.55 -7.36 4.01
CA VAL A 469 24.40 -8.35 3.31
C VAL A 469 24.91 -7.78 1.98
N THR A 470 24.05 -7.11 1.20
CA THR A 470 24.44 -6.49 -0.07
C THR A 470 25.48 -5.39 0.15
N MET A 471 25.35 -4.56 1.19
CA MET A 471 26.34 -3.53 1.53
C MET A 471 27.70 -4.13 1.91
N ILE A 472 27.70 -5.20 2.72
CA ILE A 472 28.94 -5.89 3.12
C ILE A 472 29.63 -6.47 1.88
N VAL A 473 28.88 -7.19 1.04
CA VAL A 473 29.42 -7.82 -0.18
C VAL A 473 29.93 -6.78 -1.17
N TRP A 474 29.25 -5.64 -1.30
CA TRP A 474 29.71 -4.51 -2.12
C TRP A 474 31.01 -3.90 -1.58
N GLY A 475 31.12 -3.72 -0.26
CA GLY A 475 32.34 -3.23 0.39
C GLY A 475 33.53 -4.18 0.20
N VAL A 476 33.30 -5.49 0.34
CA VAL A 476 34.31 -6.53 0.04
C VAL A 476 34.75 -6.46 -1.42
N ARG A 477 33.81 -6.33 -2.35
CA ARG A 477 34.12 -6.14 -3.78
C ARG A 477 35.02 -4.93 -4.02
N LEU A 478 34.74 -3.78 -3.41
CA LEU A 478 35.59 -2.59 -3.55
C LEU A 478 37.00 -2.82 -2.97
N GLY A 479 37.11 -3.54 -1.86
CA GLY A 479 38.40 -3.92 -1.27
C GLY A 479 39.27 -4.73 -2.23
N TYR A 480 38.67 -5.65 -2.98
CA TYR A 480 39.39 -6.44 -4.00
C TYR A 480 39.74 -5.63 -5.25
N ILE A 481 38.89 -4.68 -5.69
CA ILE A 481 39.21 -3.80 -6.82
C ILE A 481 40.37 -2.86 -6.47
N ASN A 482 40.50 -2.47 -5.21
CA ASN A 482 41.55 -1.58 -4.74
C ASN A 482 42.90 -2.28 -4.46
N SER A 483 43.16 -3.44 -5.08
CA SER A 483 44.45 -4.13 -4.93
C SER A 483 45.58 -3.36 -5.63
N ASP A 484 46.80 -3.44 -5.07
CA ASP A 484 47.96 -2.71 -5.59
C ASP A 484 48.31 -3.10 -7.05
N GLN A 485 47.98 -4.34 -7.46
CA GLN A 485 48.25 -4.84 -8.80
C GLN A 485 47.31 -4.23 -9.85
N LEU A 486 46.01 -4.08 -9.52
CA LEU A 486 45.04 -3.44 -10.40
C LEU A 486 45.29 -1.94 -10.51
N GLN A 487 45.69 -1.29 -9.41
CA GLN A 487 46.12 0.11 -9.44
C GLN A 487 47.38 0.33 -10.29
N ALA A 488 48.26 -0.66 -10.41
CA ALA A 488 49.46 -0.55 -11.24
C ALA A 488 49.13 -0.45 -12.74
N VAL A 489 48.10 -1.16 -13.20
CA VAL A 489 47.59 -1.10 -14.60
C VAL A 489 47.12 0.30 -14.96
N GLN A 490 46.68 1.07 -13.97
CA GLN A 490 46.12 2.40 -14.14
C GLN A 490 47.16 3.52 -14.30
N LYS A 491 48.45 3.26 -14.02
CA LYS A 491 49.50 4.30 -14.06
C LYS A 491 49.88 4.63 -15.50
N ASP A 492 49.99 5.93 -15.80
CA ASP A 492 50.47 6.41 -17.10
C ASP A 492 51.87 5.85 -17.42
N GLY A 493 52.02 5.26 -18.61
CA GLY A 493 53.25 4.59 -19.04
C GLY A 493 53.39 3.14 -18.59
N PHE A 494 52.33 2.51 -18.06
CA PHE A 494 52.31 1.08 -17.79
C PHE A 494 52.56 0.26 -19.06
N ASP A 495 53.64 -0.54 -19.03
CA ASP A 495 53.96 -1.47 -20.11
C ASP A 495 53.18 -2.78 -19.90
N ALA A 496 52.03 -2.85 -20.56
CA ALA A 496 51.16 -4.01 -20.53
C ALA A 496 51.87 -5.30 -20.98
N MET A 497 52.94 -5.23 -21.77
CA MET A 497 53.63 -6.41 -22.30
C MET A 497 54.83 -6.85 -21.44
N ALA A 498 55.29 -6.03 -20.50
CA ALA A 498 56.45 -6.32 -19.64
C ALA A 498 56.09 -7.02 -18.32
N LEU A 499 54.82 -7.36 -18.10
CA LEU A 499 54.35 -8.05 -16.91
C LEU A 499 55.00 -9.43 -16.78
N THR A 500 55.44 -9.79 -15.58
CA THR A 500 55.97 -11.13 -15.32
C THR A 500 54.85 -12.18 -15.29
N LYS A 501 55.21 -13.45 -15.54
CA LYS A 501 54.27 -14.58 -15.44
C LYS A 501 53.54 -14.63 -14.09
N GLN A 502 54.22 -14.31 -12.99
CA GLN A 502 53.64 -14.34 -11.65
C GLN A 502 52.64 -13.20 -11.41
N GLU A 503 52.91 -12.00 -11.94
CA GLU A 503 52.00 -10.86 -11.88
C GLU A 503 50.75 -11.10 -12.73
N LEU A 504 50.91 -11.64 -13.95
CA LEU A 504 49.78 -12.00 -14.81
C LEU A 504 48.85 -13.02 -14.17
N GLN A 505 49.41 -14.06 -13.55
CA GLN A 505 48.64 -15.09 -12.88
C GLN A 505 47.88 -14.52 -11.68
N THR A 506 48.54 -13.69 -10.87
CA THR A 506 47.90 -13.06 -9.70
C THR A 506 46.78 -12.11 -10.12
N MET A 507 47.00 -11.28 -11.15
CA MET A 507 45.98 -10.39 -11.69
C MET A 507 44.77 -11.16 -12.24
N GLN A 508 45.01 -12.26 -12.95
CA GLN A 508 43.92 -13.09 -13.46
C GLN A 508 43.11 -13.73 -12.33
N ASP A 509 43.76 -14.23 -11.28
CA ASP A 509 43.10 -14.81 -10.11
C ASP A 509 42.27 -13.74 -9.35
N GLU A 510 42.81 -12.54 -9.16
CA GLU A 510 42.09 -11.40 -8.56
C GLU A 510 40.84 -11.03 -9.40
N LEU A 511 40.95 -10.97 -10.72
CA LEU A 511 39.82 -10.69 -11.61
C LEU A 511 38.73 -11.79 -11.55
N GLN A 512 39.10 -13.08 -11.41
CA GLN A 512 38.11 -14.15 -11.20
C GLN A 512 37.35 -13.96 -9.90
N VAL A 513 38.05 -13.59 -8.81
CA VAL A 513 37.45 -13.34 -7.50
C VAL A 513 36.51 -12.14 -7.57
N ILE A 514 36.93 -11.04 -8.21
CA ILE A 514 36.10 -9.85 -8.39
C ILE A 514 34.86 -10.15 -9.25
N ARG A 515 34.99 -11.00 -10.28
CA ARG A 515 33.86 -11.48 -11.07
C ARG A 515 32.84 -12.22 -10.20
N ALA A 516 33.29 -13.15 -9.36
CA ALA A 516 32.41 -13.90 -8.47
C ALA A 516 31.65 -12.96 -7.51
N TRP A 517 32.35 -11.99 -6.91
CA TRP A 517 31.72 -10.98 -6.07
C TRP A 517 30.75 -10.07 -6.83
N SER A 518 31.07 -9.69 -8.07
CA SER A 518 30.19 -8.88 -8.90
C SER A 518 28.89 -9.62 -9.28
N ILE A 519 28.96 -10.92 -9.54
CA ILE A 519 27.78 -11.77 -9.74
C ILE A 519 26.97 -11.86 -8.45
N ALA A 520 27.62 -12.05 -7.30
CA ALA A 520 26.96 -12.10 -6.00
C ALA A 520 26.22 -10.79 -5.67
N VAL A 521 26.85 -9.62 -5.91
CA VAL A 521 26.20 -8.31 -5.75
C VAL A 521 24.96 -8.21 -6.64
N ARG A 522 25.05 -8.60 -7.93
CA ARG A 522 23.90 -8.57 -8.85
C ARG A 522 22.76 -9.48 -8.39
N ALA A 523 23.08 -10.69 -7.95
CA ALA A 523 22.08 -11.66 -7.45
C ALA A 523 21.39 -11.14 -6.18
N LEU A 524 22.16 -10.68 -5.20
CA LEU A 524 21.64 -10.12 -3.94
C LEU A 524 20.81 -8.87 -4.16
N THR A 525 21.24 -7.97 -5.05
CA THR A 525 20.48 -6.77 -5.42
C THR A 525 19.16 -7.13 -6.11
N THR A 526 19.14 -8.21 -6.89
CA THR A 526 17.90 -8.72 -7.52
C THR A 526 16.94 -9.29 -6.47
N CYS A 527 17.44 -10.07 -5.51
CA CYS A 527 16.63 -10.55 -4.38
C CYS A 527 16.08 -9.39 -3.54
N LEU A 528 16.90 -8.36 -3.30
CA LEU A 528 16.50 -7.15 -2.61
C LEU A 528 15.37 -6.42 -3.36
N ALA A 529 15.47 -6.29 -4.70
CA ALA A 529 14.41 -5.71 -5.52
C ALA A 529 13.08 -6.44 -5.34
N VAL A 530 13.10 -7.78 -5.32
CA VAL A 530 11.90 -8.60 -5.07
C VAL A 530 11.32 -8.31 -3.68
N THR A 531 12.15 -8.20 -2.63
CA THR A 531 11.65 -7.88 -1.29
C THR A 531 11.06 -6.46 -1.18
N ILE A 532 11.61 -5.48 -1.89
CA ILE A 532 11.04 -4.11 -1.93
C ILE A 532 9.68 -4.12 -2.65
N ILE A 533 9.54 -4.90 -3.73
CA ILE A 533 8.24 -5.10 -4.41
C ILE A 533 7.23 -5.77 -3.46
N LEU A 534 7.66 -6.77 -2.69
CA LEU A 534 6.80 -7.38 -1.67
C LEU A 534 6.38 -6.39 -0.58
N GLN A 535 7.28 -5.49 -0.19
CA GLN A 535 6.98 -4.41 0.74
C GLN A 535 5.97 -3.41 0.17
N PHE A 536 6.01 -3.14 -1.14
CA PHE A 536 5.01 -2.32 -1.82
C PHE A 536 3.59 -2.92 -1.71
N PHE A 537 3.46 -4.26 -1.78
CA PHE A 537 2.17 -4.92 -1.53
C PHE A 537 1.66 -4.75 -0.09
N LYS A 538 2.53 -4.61 0.92
CA LYS A 538 2.12 -4.25 2.29
C LYS A 538 1.40 -2.89 2.29
N GLY A 539 1.93 -1.93 1.52
CA GLY A 539 1.34 -0.60 1.35
C GLY A 539 -0.07 -0.61 0.74
N PHE A 540 -0.46 -1.66 0.02
CA PHE A 540 -1.82 -1.78 -0.53
C PHE A 540 -2.91 -1.98 0.53
N ARG A 541 -2.54 -2.44 1.74
CA ARG A 541 -3.47 -2.51 2.89
C ARG A 541 -4.01 -1.16 3.31
N ALA A 542 -3.34 -0.07 2.92
CA ALA A 542 -3.80 1.29 3.15
C ALA A 542 -5.15 1.59 2.48
N ASN A 543 -5.39 1.01 1.29
CA ASN A 543 -6.59 1.26 0.52
C ASN A 543 -7.53 0.03 0.57
N PRO A 544 -8.78 0.17 1.04
CA PRO A 544 -9.74 -0.92 1.13
C PRO A 544 -10.07 -1.55 -0.22
N ARG A 545 -9.95 -0.84 -1.36
CA ARG A 545 -10.17 -1.42 -2.70
C ARG A 545 -9.02 -2.34 -3.11
N LEU A 546 -7.77 -1.92 -2.85
CA LEU A 546 -6.58 -2.74 -3.17
C LEU A 546 -6.38 -3.87 -2.17
N GLN A 547 -6.67 -3.63 -0.88
CA GLN A 547 -6.62 -4.64 0.17
C GLN A 547 -7.55 -5.82 -0.15
N ILE A 548 -8.74 -5.58 -0.71
CA ILE A 548 -9.68 -6.65 -1.08
C ILE A 548 -9.10 -7.58 -2.13
N VAL A 549 -8.29 -7.06 -3.07
CA VAL A 549 -7.58 -7.91 -4.04
C VAL A 549 -6.57 -8.80 -3.32
N ALA A 550 -5.79 -8.24 -2.38
CA ALA A 550 -4.85 -9.01 -1.57
C ALA A 550 -5.56 -10.06 -0.70
N ASP A 551 -6.67 -9.69 -0.04
CA ASP A 551 -7.47 -10.59 0.77
C ASP A 551 -8.13 -11.68 -0.08
N ALA A 552 -8.56 -11.38 -1.30
CA ALA A 552 -9.10 -12.36 -2.25
C ALA A 552 -8.03 -13.38 -2.64
N ILE A 553 -6.82 -12.91 -2.96
CA ILE A 553 -5.68 -13.79 -3.29
C ILE A 553 -5.35 -14.68 -2.08
N LEU A 554 -5.20 -14.10 -0.88
CA LEU A 554 -4.86 -14.85 0.34
C LEU A 554 -5.94 -15.88 0.71
N LYS A 555 -7.22 -15.53 0.58
CA LYS A 555 -8.34 -16.46 0.82
C LYS A 555 -8.41 -17.56 -0.24
N SER A 556 -8.11 -17.23 -1.50
CA SER A 556 -8.08 -18.20 -2.60
C SER A 556 -6.87 -19.14 -2.56
N LEU A 557 -5.82 -18.76 -1.80
CA LEU A 557 -4.53 -19.44 -1.82
C LEU A 557 -4.64 -20.94 -1.49
N ASN A 558 -5.54 -21.33 -0.58
CA ASN A 558 -5.73 -22.74 -0.25
C ASN A 558 -6.29 -23.55 -1.44
N ASN A 559 -7.31 -23.00 -2.10
CA ASN A 559 -7.92 -23.63 -3.29
C ASN A 559 -6.92 -23.67 -4.46
N VAL A 560 -6.21 -22.56 -4.67
CA VAL A 560 -5.15 -22.47 -5.70
C VAL A 560 -4.01 -23.44 -5.41
N ALA A 561 -3.59 -23.61 -4.15
CA ALA A 561 -2.51 -24.53 -3.77
C ALA A 561 -2.90 -25.99 -4.04
N HIS A 562 -4.12 -26.40 -3.69
CA HIS A 562 -4.63 -27.73 -4.03
C HIS A 562 -4.67 -27.96 -5.55
N PHE A 563 -5.14 -26.98 -6.31
CA PHE A 563 -5.10 -27.06 -7.77
C PHE A 563 -3.68 -27.11 -8.31
N PHE A 564 -2.74 -26.33 -7.75
CA PHE A 564 -1.35 -26.29 -8.21
C PHE A 564 -0.65 -27.65 -8.04
N LEU A 565 -1.01 -28.43 -7.01
CA LEU A 565 -0.55 -29.81 -6.86
C LEU A 565 -1.01 -30.69 -8.04
N ILE A 566 -2.28 -30.60 -8.42
CA ILE A 566 -2.84 -31.34 -9.57
C ILE A 566 -2.21 -30.85 -10.89
N PHE A 567 -2.09 -29.54 -11.06
CA PHE A 567 -1.45 -28.92 -12.22
C PHE A 567 -0.01 -29.40 -12.37
N TRP A 568 0.80 -29.28 -11.33
CA TRP A 568 2.23 -29.61 -11.39
C TRP A 568 2.46 -31.09 -11.65
N THR A 569 1.65 -31.98 -11.05
CA THR A 569 1.75 -33.42 -11.30
C THR A 569 1.42 -33.77 -12.75
N LEU A 570 0.32 -33.26 -13.30
CA LEU A 570 -0.05 -33.48 -14.71
C LEU A 570 0.97 -32.84 -15.68
N PHE A 571 1.37 -31.60 -15.40
CA PHE A 571 2.36 -30.86 -16.18
C PHE A 571 3.71 -31.61 -16.22
N ALA A 572 4.20 -32.07 -15.07
CA ALA A 572 5.45 -32.84 -14.99
C ALA A 572 5.33 -34.17 -15.74
N CYS A 573 4.19 -34.87 -15.68
CA CYS A 573 3.97 -36.07 -16.47
C CYS A 573 4.08 -35.81 -17.99
N PHE A 574 3.50 -34.71 -18.49
CA PHE A 574 3.62 -34.35 -19.91
C PHE A 574 5.06 -34.00 -20.30
N ALA A 575 5.80 -33.29 -19.44
CA ALA A 575 7.22 -32.98 -19.66
C ALA A 575 8.10 -34.25 -19.64
N ILE A 576 7.82 -35.21 -18.74
CA ILE A 576 8.51 -36.51 -18.75
C ILE A 576 8.23 -37.26 -20.06
N ILE A 577 6.96 -37.30 -20.51
CA ILE A 577 6.59 -37.94 -21.77
C ILE A 577 7.30 -37.26 -22.95
N ALA A 578 7.37 -35.93 -22.98
CA ALA A 578 8.07 -35.18 -24.03
C ALA A 578 9.57 -35.47 -24.05
N HIS A 579 10.20 -35.55 -22.87
CA HIS A 579 11.61 -35.93 -22.75
C HIS A 579 11.84 -37.37 -23.25
N MET A 580 10.95 -38.31 -22.89
CA MET A 580 11.04 -39.70 -23.34
C MET A 580 10.81 -39.87 -24.85
N LEU A 581 9.90 -39.09 -25.45
CA LEU A 581 9.59 -39.19 -26.87
C LEU A 581 10.57 -38.41 -27.74
N PHE A 582 10.90 -37.18 -27.37
CA PHE A 582 11.58 -36.22 -28.25
C PHE A 582 12.97 -35.82 -27.76
N GLY A 583 13.41 -36.27 -26.58
CA GLY A 583 14.68 -35.85 -26.00
C GLY A 583 15.93 -36.22 -26.81
N SER A 584 15.85 -37.22 -27.70
CA SER A 584 16.93 -37.56 -28.63
C SER A 584 16.98 -36.68 -29.87
N ASP A 585 15.86 -36.08 -30.27
CA ASP A 585 15.73 -35.36 -31.55
C ASP A 585 15.69 -33.84 -31.39
N ILE A 586 15.18 -33.37 -30.25
CA ILE A 586 14.91 -31.96 -29.99
C ILE A 586 15.70 -31.56 -28.75
N ILE A 587 16.67 -30.65 -28.93
CA ILE A 587 17.59 -30.19 -27.88
C ILE A 587 16.82 -29.59 -26.69
N LEU A 588 15.69 -28.92 -26.93
CA LEU A 588 14.82 -28.37 -25.89
C LEU A 588 14.25 -29.44 -24.94
N PHE A 589 14.09 -30.67 -25.41
CA PHE A 589 13.61 -31.81 -24.61
C PHE A 589 14.74 -32.74 -24.16
N SER A 590 16.02 -32.35 -24.34
CA SER A 590 17.19 -33.20 -24.09
C SER A 590 17.41 -33.58 -22.63
N SER A 591 17.01 -32.72 -21.69
CA SER A 591 17.05 -32.99 -20.25
C SER A 591 15.65 -32.85 -19.65
N LEU A 592 15.40 -33.49 -18.51
CA LEU A 592 14.11 -33.35 -17.84
C LEU A 592 13.82 -31.89 -17.45
N LEU A 593 14.84 -31.13 -17.01
CA LEU A 593 14.67 -29.73 -16.65
C LEU A 593 14.41 -28.85 -17.88
N SER A 594 15.16 -29.08 -18.96
CA SER A 594 14.93 -28.40 -20.24
C SER A 594 13.55 -28.74 -20.80
N SER A 595 13.08 -29.98 -20.64
CA SER A 595 11.74 -30.39 -21.05
C SER A 595 10.64 -29.68 -20.24
N LEU A 596 10.84 -29.50 -18.92
CA LEU A 596 9.93 -28.69 -18.10
C LEU A 596 9.90 -27.23 -18.56
N GLU A 597 11.07 -26.64 -18.83
CA GLU A 597 11.19 -25.27 -19.34
C GLU A 597 10.53 -25.11 -20.71
N ALA A 598 10.82 -26.02 -21.65
CA ALA A 598 10.23 -26.05 -22.98
C ALA A 598 8.72 -26.26 -22.95
N SER A 599 8.23 -27.12 -22.05
CA SER A 599 6.79 -27.29 -21.82
C SER A 599 6.16 -26.02 -21.26
N MET A 600 6.82 -25.35 -20.30
CA MET A 600 6.34 -24.08 -19.75
C MET A 600 6.32 -22.95 -20.79
N SER A 601 7.37 -22.83 -21.60
CA SER A 601 7.43 -21.89 -22.74
C SER A 601 6.32 -22.19 -23.75
N THR A 602 6.08 -23.48 -24.05
CA THR A 602 4.95 -23.92 -24.90
C THR A 602 3.59 -23.53 -24.31
N LEU A 603 3.40 -23.66 -22.99
CA LEU A 603 2.18 -23.23 -22.28
C LEU A 603 1.97 -21.71 -22.37
N MET A 604 3.04 -20.92 -22.36
CA MET A 604 3.01 -19.47 -22.55
C MET A 604 2.79 -19.04 -24.01
N GLY A 605 2.72 -20.00 -24.94
CA GLY A 605 2.48 -19.76 -26.36
C GLY A 605 3.75 -19.66 -27.21
N GLU A 606 4.93 -19.89 -26.64
CA GLU A 606 6.19 -19.97 -27.37
C GLU A 606 6.46 -21.42 -27.81
N PHE A 607 6.14 -21.74 -29.06
CA PHE A 607 6.30 -23.08 -29.62
C PHE A 607 7.05 -23.07 -30.96
N GLU A 608 8.09 -22.23 -31.07
CA GLU A 608 8.89 -22.13 -32.30
C GLU A 608 9.47 -23.48 -32.72
N TRP A 609 9.91 -24.28 -31.76
CA TRP A 609 10.41 -25.64 -32.00
C TRP A 609 9.40 -26.52 -32.74
N TYR A 610 8.11 -26.38 -32.43
CA TYR A 610 7.05 -27.14 -33.07
C TYR A 610 6.84 -26.67 -34.52
N VAL A 611 6.88 -25.35 -34.76
CA VAL A 611 6.78 -24.79 -36.13
C VAL A 611 7.96 -25.24 -36.99
N GLN A 612 9.18 -25.18 -36.45
CA GLN A 612 10.39 -25.63 -37.14
C GLN A 612 10.32 -27.14 -37.48
N MET A 613 9.79 -27.96 -36.58
CA MET A 613 9.64 -29.40 -36.82
C MET A 613 8.49 -29.71 -37.79
N ALA A 614 7.32 -29.07 -37.63
CA ALA A 614 6.18 -29.25 -38.52
C ALA A 614 6.45 -28.80 -39.96
N GLY A 615 7.38 -27.84 -40.15
CA GLY A 615 7.82 -27.39 -41.47
C GLY A 615 8.71 -28.38 -42.23
N LYS A 616 9.23 -29.43 -41.56
CA LYS A 616 10.05 -30.45 -42.23
C LYS A 616 9.16 -31.35 -43.09
N LYS A 617 9.49 -31.48 -44.38
CA LYS A 617 8.79 -32.38 -45.33
C LYS A 617 9.00 -33.88 -45.04
N SER A 618 9.93 -34.22 -44.14
CA SER A 618 10.13 -35.58 -43.67
C SER A 618 9.01 -35.98 -42.72
N GLY A 619 8.30 -37.07 -42.99
CA GLY A 619 7.28 -37.62 -42.08
C GLY A 619 7.84 -38.20 -40.77
N TYR A 620 9.17 -38.20 -40.60
CA TYR A 620 9.90 -38.79 -39.48
C TYR A 620 10.94 -37.83 -38.92
N LEU A 621 11.17 -37.92 -37.61
CA LEU A 621 12.30 -37.30 -36.90
C LEU A 621 13.62 -38.02 -37.21
N ASN A 622 14.75 -37.45 -36.77
CA ASN A 622 16.08 -38.00 -37.03
C ASN A 622 16.27 -39.40 -36.39
N SER A 623 15.60 -39.66 -35.26
CA SER A 623 15.52 -40.95 -34.59
C SER A 623 14.67 -42.00 -35.31
N GLY A 624 13.94 -41.61 -36.36
CA GLY A 624 12.94 -42.44 -37.03
C GLY A 624 11.55 -42.40 -36.38
N MET A 625 11.34 -41.59 -35.33
CA MET A 625 10.02 -41.42 -34.74
C MET A 625 9.03 -40.74 -35.70
N PRO A 626 7.81 -41.28 -35.89
CA PRO A 626 6.80 -40.64 -36.74
C PRO A 626 6.36 -39.28 -36.20
N MET A 627 6.24 -38.28 -37.10
CA MET A 627 5.78 -36.92 -36.75
C MET A 627 4.38 -36.88 -36.13
N VAL A 628 3.57 -37.92 -36.33
CA VAL A 628 2.23 -38.06 -35.71
C VAL A 628 2.31 -37.98 -34.18
N PHE A 629 3.35 -38.54 -33.55
CA PHE A 629 3.50 -38.47 -32.08
C PHE A 629 3.76 -37.04 -31.60
N VAL A 630 4.53 -36.25 -32.35
CA VAL A 630 4.80 -34.83 -32.05
C VAL A 630 3.50 -34.03 -32.12
N HIS A 631 2.74 -34.16 -33.21
CA HIS A 631 1.47 -33.47 -33.39
C HIS A 631 0.45 -33.90 -32.33
N LEU A 632 0.35 -35.20 -32.04
CA LEU A 632 -0.58 -35.73 -31.05
C LEU A 632 -0.24 -35.23 -29.64
N TRP A 633 1.03 -35.31 -29.25
CA TRP A 633 1.48 -34.79 -27.96
C TRP A 633 1.17 -33.29 -27.84
N PHE A 634 1.50 -32.50 -28.87
CA PHE A 634 1.27 -31.06 -28.87
C PHE A 634 -0.22 -30.71 -28.73
N VAL A 635 -1.09 -31.35 -29.52
CA VAL A 635 -2.55 -31.10 -29.47
C VAL A 635 -3.13 -31.51 -28.11
N ILE A 636 -2.77 -32.70 -27.60
CA ILE A 636 -3.25 -33.16 -26.29
C ILE A 636 -2.73 -32.23 -25.19
N TYR A 637 -1.45 -31.86 -25.24
CA TYR A 637 -0.83 -30.98 -24.26
C TYR A 637 -1.51 -29.61 -24.23
N ILE A 638 -1.70 -28.95 -25.38
CA ILE A 638 -2.38 -27.65 -25.44
C ILE A 638 -3.83 -27.75 -24.98
N CYS A 639 -4.56 -28.80 -25.38
CA CYS A 639 -5.94 -29.00 -24.92
C CYS A 639 -6.02 -29.17 -23.40
N PHE A 640 -5.19 -30.01 -22.80
CA PHE A 640 -5.25 -30.26 -21.36
C PHE A 640 -4.60 -29.15 -20.53
N ALA A 641 -3.37 -28.74 -20.84
CA ALA A 641 -2.62 -27.77 -20.05
C ALA A 641 -3.15 -26.34 -20.21
N LEU A 642 -3.43 -25.90 -21.44
CA LEU A 642 -3.90 -24.54 -21.71
C LEU A 642 -5.42 -24.43 -21.59
N LEU A 643 -6.20 -25.23 -22.34
CA LEU A 643 -7.66 -25.05 -22.37
C LEU A 643 -8.37 -25.55 -21.12
N VAL A 644 -7.87 -26.59 -20.45
CA VAL A 644 -8.50 -27.12 -19.23
C VAL A 644 -7.84 -26.56 -17.98
N LEU A 645 -6.56 -26.86 -17.74
CA LEU A 645 -5.92 -26.52 -16.48
C LEU A 645 -5.78 -25.00 -16.28
N PHE A 646 -5.25 -24.26 -17.26
CA PHE A 646 -5.09 -22.81 -17.11
C PHE A 646 -6.43 -22.08 -16.95
N ASN A 647 -7.48 -22.51 -17.66
CA ASN A 647 -8.82 -21.93 -17.50
C ASN A 647 -9.46 -22.27 -16.14
N MET A 648 -9.17 -23.43 -15.56
CA MET A 648 -9.61 -23.77 -14.20
C MET A 648 -8.93 -22.87 -13.16
N LEU A 649 -7.63 -22.57 -13.32
CA LEU A 649 -6.92 -21.60 -12.48
C LEU A 649 -7.61 -20.23 -12.52
N LEU A 650 -7.90 -19.73 -13.74
CA LEU A 650 -8.57 -18.45 -13.92
C LEU A 650 -9.97 -18.45 -13.27
N ALA A 651 -10.74 -19.54 -13.45
CA ALA A 651 -12.07 -19.67 -12.85
C ALA A 651 -12.02 -19.59 -11.31
N MET A 652 -11.09 -20.29 -10.66
CA MET A 652 -10.96 -20.25 -9.19
C MET A 652 -10.55 -18.86 -8.67
N VAL A 653 -9.66 -18.17 -9.38
CA VAL A 653 -9.24 -16.81 -9.00
C VAL A 653 -10.39 -15.82 -9.21
N LEU A 654 -11.13 -15.93 -10.32
CA LEU A 654 -12.29 -15.07 -10.62
C LEU A 654 -13.43 -15.29 -9.63
N ASP A 655 -13.68 -16.51 -9.18
CA ASP A 655 -14.70 -16.80 -8.16
C ASP A 655 -14.33 -16.14 -6.81
N SER A 656 -13.08 -16.30 -6.38
CA SER A 656 -12.58 -15.69 -5.15
C SER A 656 -12.59 -14.15 -5.22
N TYR A 657 -12.22 -13.59 -6.37
CA TYR A 657 -12.33 -12.15 -6.63
C TYR A 657 -13.78 -11.69 -6.64
N GLY A 658 -14.69 -12.44 -7.28
CA GLY A 658 -16.12 -12.16 -7.32
C GLY A 658 -16.74 -12.09 -5.93
N ALA A 659 -16.43 -13.05 -5.07
CA ALA A 659 -16.84 -13.04 -3.67
C ALA A 659 -16.30 -11.82 -2.91
N ALA A 660 -15.04 -11.45 -3.15
CA ALA A 660 -14.42 -10.29 -2.53
C ALA A 660 -14.99 -8.95 -3.04
N ALA A 661 -15.28 -8.86 -4.34
CA ALA A 661 -15.88 -7.69 -4.98
C ALA A 661 -17.33 -7.45 -4.53
N GLN A 662 -18.12 -8.50 -4.28
CA GLN A 662 -19.45 -8.38 -3.70
C GLN A 662 -19.41 -7.74 -2.30
N VAL A 663 -18.40 -8.05 -1.48
CA VAL A 663 -18.20 -7.40 -0.18
C VAL A 663 -17.88 -5.91 -0.34
N LEU A 664 -17.13 -5.53 -1.39
CA LEU A 664 -16.84 -4.12 -1.68
C LEU A 664 -18.08 -3.36 -2.17
N GLY A 665 -18.86 -3.94 -3.08
CA GLY A 665 -20.08 -3.31 -3.61
C GLY A 665 -21.10 -3.00 -2.53
N LYS A 666 -21.09 -3.77 -1.42
CA LYS A 666 -21.93 -3.56 -0.24
C LYS A 666 -21.35 -2.55 0.77
N ARG A 667 -20.08 -2.14 0.64
CA ARG A 667 -19.46 -1.09 1.47
C ARG A 667 -19.67 0.26 0.79
N ALA A 668 -20.64 1.02 1.29
CA ALA A 668 -21.05 2.33 0.74
C ALA A 668 -19.92 3.41 0.69
N ASP A 669 -18.79 3.20 1.35
CA ASP A 669 -17.81 4.27 1.62
C ASP A 669 -16.35 3.81 1.39
N ALA A 670 -16.01 3.41 0.16
CA ALA A 670 -14.64 3.07 -0.25
C ALA A 670 -13.97 4.22 -1.02
N PRO A 671 -13.35 5.21 -0.35
CA PRO A 671 -12.74 6.37 -1.00
C PRO A 671 -11.57 5.97 -1.91
N THR A 672 -11.30 6.78 -2.94
CA THR A 672 -10.14 6.62 -3.82
C THR A 672 -8.82 6.88 -3.07
N ILE A 673 -7.69 6.40 -3.59
CA ILE A 673 -6.36 6.62 -2.97
C ILE A 673 -6.10 8.12 -2.77
N VAL A 674 -6.37 8.95 -3.79
CA VAL A 674 -6.15 10.39 -3.71
C VAL A 674 -6.98 11.04 -2.60
N THR A 675 -8.26 10.70 -2.52
CA THR A 675 -9.14 11.25 -1.46
C THR A 675 -8.73 10.74 -0.07
N GLN A 676 -8.20 9.52 0.04
CA GLN A 676 -7.63 9.00 1.29
C GLN A 676 -6.36 9.73 1.69
N THR A 677 -5.42 9.93 0.76
CA THR A 677 -4.17 10.66 1.02
C THR A 677 -4.46 12.09 1.44
N TRP A 678 -5.40 12.77 0.78
CA TRP A 678 -5.81 14.12 1.18
C TRP A 678 -6.45 14.15 2.57
N ARG A 679 -7.35 13.19 2.88
CA ARG A 679 -7.92 13.05 4.23
C ARG A 679 -6.86 12.74 5.27
N TYR A 680 -5.82 11.97 4.93
CA TYR A 680 -4.69 11.68 5.80
C TYR A 680 -3.86 12.94 6.09
N ILE A 681 -3.48 13.70 5.05
CA ILE A 681 -2.73 14.95 5.21
C ILE A 681 -3.52 15.97 6.02
N ARG A 682 -4.80 16.19 5.69
CA ARG A 682 -5.68 17.08 6.44
C ARG A 682 -5.80 16.66 7.89
N ARG A 683 -5.97 15.36 8.16
CA ARG A 683 -6.01 14.83 9.53
C ARG A 683 -4.70 15.05 10.26
N MET A 684 -3.57 14.82 9.62
CA MET A 684 -2.24 15.05 10.21
C MET A 684 -2.08 16.52 10.64
N GLN A 685 -2.68 17.46 9.91
CA GLN A 685 -2.77 18.87 10.31
C GLN A 685 -3.74 19.07 11.49
N GLU A 686 -4.94 18.50 11.44
CA GLU A 686 -5.97 18.63 12.50
C GLU A 686 -5.57 17.97 13.83
N THR A 687 -4.78 16.89 13.80
CA THR A 687 -4.32 16.16 15.00
C THR A 687 -2.96 16.63 15.51
N ARG A 688 -2.43 17.74 15.00
CA ARG A 688 -1.12 18.27 15.40
C ARG A 688 -1.16 18.68 16.88
N GLY A 689 -0.37 18.01 17.71
CA GLY A 689 -0.31 18.26 19.16
C GLY A 689 -1.36 17.49 19.99
N PHE A 690 -1.93 16.42 19.44
CA PHE A 690 -2.66 15.38 20.17
C PHE A 690 -1.69 14.30 20.67
N ILE A 691 -2.10 13.55 21.70
CA ILE A 691 -1.37 12.36 22.15
C ILE A 691 -1.34 11.35 20.98
N PRO A 692 -0.18 10.75 20.64
CA PRO A 692 -0.08 9.74 19.59
C PRO A 692 -1.04 8.57 19.83
N LEU A 693 -1.75 8.15 18.77
CA LEU A 693 -2.70 7.03 18.84
C LEU A 693 -2.05 5.73 19.31
N ARG A 694 -0.79 5.46 18.95
CA ARG A 694 -0.04 4.27 19.43
C ARG A 694 0.13 4.25 20.95
N THR A 695 0.44 5.41 21.54
CA THR A 695 0.54 5.56 23.00
C THR A 695 -0.82 5.31 23.64
N LEU A 696 -1.88 5.89 23.05
CA LEU A 696 -3.23 5.69 23.53
C LEU A 696 -3.70 4.23 23.42
N ALA A 697 -3.38 3.53 22.33
CA ALA A 697 -3.70 2.11 22.15
C ALA A 697 -3.01 1.24 23.20
N ARG A 698 -1.71 1.47 23.41
CA ARG A 698 -0.91 0.78 24.42
C ARG A 698 -1.48 1.00 25.83
N ASP A 699 -1.80 2.23 26.16
CA ASP A 699 -2.30 2.58 27.48
C ASP A 699 -3.79 2.17 27.65
N LEU A 700 -4.53 1.93 26.55
CA LEU A 700 -5.87 1.34 26.56
C LEU A 700 -5.85 -0.19 26.68
N LEU A 701 -4.73 -0.87 26.42
CA LEU A 701 -4.59 -2.32 26.61
C LEU A 701 -4.41 -2.68 28.09
N SER A 702 -3.79 -1.81 28.90
CA SER A 702 -3.73 -1.98 30.35
C SER A 702 -5.10 -1.73 30.99
N LEU A 703 -5.68 -2.76 31.62
CA LEU A 703 -6.94 -2.66 32.38
C LEU A 703 -6.92 -1.59 33.48
N GLU A 704 -5.73 -1.21 33.94
CA GLU A 704 -5.51 -0.23 35.01
C GLU A 704 -5.82 1.22 34.60
N CYS A 705 -5.65 1.58 33.32
CA CYS A 705 -5.77 2.97 32.88
C CYS A 705 -7.21 3.41 32.63
N HIS A 706 -8.08 2.48 32.22
CA HIS A 706 -9.51 2.75 32.04
C HIS A 706 -10.34 1.52 32.46
N PRO A 707 -10.76 1.43 33.72
CA PRO A 707 -11.50 0.25 34.22
C PRO A 707 -12.95 0.20 33.70
N GLY A 708 -13.46 1.29 33.13
CA GLY A 708 -14.84 1.37 32.64
C GLY A 708 -15.05 0.58 31.34
N LYS A 709 -16.08 -0.28 31.29
CA LYS A 709 -16.50 -0.93 30.03
C LYS A 709 -17.07 0.09 29.00
N VAL A 710 -17.47 1.27 29.47
CA VAL A 710 -18.09 2.34 28.69
C VAL A 710 -17.19 3.57 28.65
N VAL A 711 -17.06 4.17 27.46
CA VAL A 711 -16.22 5.33 27.21
C VAL A 711 -17.08 6.56 26.91
N THR A 712 -16.75 7.65 27.60
CA THR A 712 -17.28 9.00 27.38
C THR A 712 -16.12 10.00 27.25
N VAL A 713 -16.41 11.21 26.78
CA VAL A 713 -15.39 12.29 26.67
C VAL A 713 -14.75 12.58 28.03
N THR A 714 -15.55 12.68 29.09
CA THR A 714 -15.06 12.92 30.45
C THR A 714 -14.28 11.73 31.00
N SER A 715 -14.71 10.51 30.68
CA SER A 715 -14.04 9.29 31.10
C SER A 715 -12.67 9.11 30.41
N LEU A 716 -12.53 9.51 29.15
CA LEU A 716 -11.22 9.55 28.46
C LEU A 716 -10.29 10.59 29.07
N GLN A 717 -10.80 11.77 29.42
CA GLN A 717 -9.98 12.80 30.07
C GLN A 717 -9.56 12.39 31.48
N ALA A 718 -10.41 11.68 32.21
CA ALA A 718 -10.08 11.15 33.52
C ALA A 718 -9.01 10.04 33.44
N ALA A 719 -9.12 9.15 32.44
CA ALA A 719 -8.14 8.09 32.21
C ALA A 719 -6.80 8.60 31.66
N PHE A 720 -6.84 9.68 30.86
CA PHE A 720 -5.66 10.27 30.22
C PHE A 720 -5.56 11.76 30.58
N PRO A 721 -4.93 12.12 31.71
CA PRO A 721 -4.87 13.51 32.19
C PRO A 721 -4.19 14.48 31.21
N GLN A 722 -3.33 13.97 30.33
CA GLN A 722 -2.65 14.75 29.29
C GLN A 722 -3.52 14.99 28.04
N MET A 723 -4.70 14.37 27.94
CA MET A 723 -5.55 14.43 26.75
C MET A 723 -6.36 15.73 26.71
N LYS A 724 -6.17 16.50 25.63
CA LYS A 724 -6.98 17.71 25.38
C LYS A 724 -8.45 17.35 25.20
N HIS A 725 -9.36 18.23 25.64
CA HIS A 725 -10.80 18.04 25.46
C HIS A 725 -11.20 17.89 23.98
N GLU A 726 -10.52 18.65 23.09
CA GLU A 726 -10.69 18.56 21.64
C GLU A 726 -10.32 17.17 21.09
N GLN A 727 -9.27 16.53 21.62
CA GLN A 727 -8.84 15.20 21.22
C GLN A 727 -9.87 14.14 21.65
N ALA A 728 -10.36 14.21 22.88
CA ALA A 728 -11.39 13.31 23.39
C ALA A 728 -12.70 13.46 22.59
N GLY A 729 -13.11 14.70 22.29
CA GLY A 729 -14.26 14.99 21.44
C GLY A 729 -14.09 14.49 20.00
N TYR A 730 -12.89 14.63 19.42
CA TYR A 730 -12.56 14.13 18.09
C TYR A 730 -12.61 12.59 18.00
N LEU A 731 -12.02 11.88 18.97
CA LEU A 731 -12.06 10.42 19.04
C LEU A 731 -13.51 9.93 19.16
N MET A 732 -14.29 10.57 20.03
CA MET A 732 -15.68 10.20 20.23
C MET A 732 -16.51 10.44 18.96
N ARG A 733 -16.38 11.61 18.33
CA ARG A 733 -17.05 11.93 17.05
C ARG A 733 -16.68 10.92 15.96
N THR A 734 -15.39 10.58 15.85
CA THR A 734 -14.91 9.58 14.90
C THR A 734 -15.57 8.23 15.14
N LEU A 735 -15.64 7.81 16.41
CA LEU A 735 -16.19 6.51 16.75
C LEU A 735 -17.70 6.42 16.48
N PHE A 736 -18.45 7.50 16.68
CA PHE A 736 -19.86 7.55 16.27
C PHE A 736 -20.04 7.49 14.76
N GLN A 737 -19.18 8.17 14.00
CA GLN A 737 -19.23 8.14 12.54
C GLN A 737 -18.91 6.75 11.99
N GLU A 738 -17.88 6.08 12.52
CA GLU A 738 -17.51 4.73 12.09
C GLU A 738 -18.55 3.67 12.52
N ASP A 739 -19.11 3.76 13.72
CA ASP A 739 -20.21 2.85 14.14
C ASP A 739 -21.45 3.03 13.25
N LYS A 740 -21.75 4.27 12.83
CA LYS A 740 -22.82 4.55 11.85
C LYS A 740 -22.52 3.92 10.49
N ARG A 741 -21.28 4.01 10.01
CA ARG A 741 -20.82 3.38 8.75
C ARG A 741 -20.85 1.85 8.80
N GLN A 742 -20.39 1.27 9.90
CA GLN A 742 -20.40 -0.18 10.11
C GLN A 742 -21.83 -0.71 10.10
N LYS A 743 -22.75 -0.03 10.79
CA LYS A 743 -24.18 -0.38 10.78
C LYS A 743 -24.81 -0.25 9.41
N ALA A 744 -24.52 0.83 8.67
CA ALA A 744 -25.00 0.96 7.30
C ALA A 744 -24.47 -0.17 6.41
N THR A 745 -23.19 -0.52 6.55
CA THR A 745 -22.58 -1.65 5.82
C THR A 745 -23.22 -2.99 6.21
N GLN A 746 -23.50 -3.20 7.50
CA GLN A 746 -24.10 -4.43 8.02
C GLN A 746 -25.55 -4.59 7.56
N GLN A 747 -26.34 -3.51 7.57
CA GLN A 747 -27.71 -3.50 7.04
C GLN A 747 -27.74 -3.86 5.54
N VAL A 748 -26.78 -3.33 4.76
CA VAL A 748 -26.63 -3.68 3.33
C VAL A 748 -26.18 -5.14 3.16
N LEU A 749 -25.32 -5.67 4.05
CA LEU A 749 -24.89 -7.07 4.02
C LEU A 749 -26.03 -8.05 4.31
N GLU A 750 -26.89 -7.70 5.28
CA GLU A 750 -28.08 -8.47 5.69
C GLU A 750 -29.22 -8.39 4.66
N GLY A 751 -29.04 -7.68 3.54
CA GLY A 751 -30.03 -7.58 2.48
C GLY A 751 -31.28 -6.78 2.88
N GLN A 752 -31.21 -6.04 3.99
CA GLN A 752 -32.23 -5.04 4.29
C GLN A 752 -32.02 -3.90 3.30
N ASP A 753 -33.05 -3.58 2.51
CA ASP A 753 -33.11 -2.36 1.72
C ASP A 753 -32.95 -1.19 2.68
N SER A 754 -31.69 -0.79 2.87
CA SER A 754 -31.39 0.43 3.57
C SER A 754 -32.00 1.54 2.74
N GLY A 755 -33.10 2.13 3.22
CA GLY A 755 -33.60 3.44 2.80
C GLY A 755 -32.59 4.55 3.11
N ALA A 756 -31.30 4.26 3.00
CA ALA A 756 -30.17 5.11 3.30
C ALA A 756 -29.19 5.04 2.11
N SER A 757 -29.70 5.50 0.98
CA SER A 757 -28.92 6.15 -0.07
C SER A 757 -29.80 7.24 -0.72
N GLN A 758 -30.39 8.10 0.10
CA GLN A 758 -30.20 9.52 -0.19
C GLN A 758 -28.96 9.90 0.61
N ASP A 759 -27.81 9.82 -0.05
CA ASP A 759 -26.70 10.66 0.35
C ASP A 759 -27.23 12.08 0.50
N PHE A 760 -26.86 12.71 1.60
CA PHE A 760 -26.95 14.15 1.80
C PHE A 760 -26.20 14.80 0.63
N ASP A 761 -26.87 15.08 -0.49
CA ASP A 761 -26.28 15.85 -1.56
C ASP A 761 -26.06 17.25 -0.98
N PRO A 762 -24.81 17.77 -0.92
CA PRO A 762 -24.57 19.15 -0.51
C PRO A 762 -25.41 20.12 -1.33
N LYS A 763 -25.80 19.74 -2.56
CA LYS A 763 -26.72 20.50 -3.40
C LYS A 763 -28.17 20.47 -2.93
N GLU A 764 -28.67 19.40 -2.31
CA GLU A 764 -30.02 19.37 -1.75
C GLU A 764 -30.13 20.20 -0.47
N VAL A 765 -29.10 20.21 0.37
CA VAL A 765 -29.03 21.14 1.53
C VAL A 765 -28.81 22.57 1.07
N ALA A 766 -27.96 22.80 0.06
CA ALA A 766 -27.81 24.13 -0.54
C ALA A 766 -29.12 24.63 -1.16
N ASN A 767 -29.88 23.75 -1.84
CA ASN A 767 -31.18 24.06 -2.44
C ASN A 767 -32.32 24.17 -1.43
N ALA A 768 -32.24 23.49 -0.27
CA ALA A 768 -33.20 23.63 0.83
C ALA A 768 -32.90 24.83 1.75
N CYS A 769 -31.63 25.22 1.84
CA CYS A 769 -31.20 26.44 2.52
C CYS A 769 -31.30 27.68 1.62
N LEU A 770 -31.31 27.53 0.29
CA LEU A 770 -31.41 28.65 -0.67
C LEU A 770 -32.64 29.53 -0.43
N PRO A 771 -33.87 29.00 -0.20
CA PRO A 771 -35.05 29.81 0.05
C PRO A 771 -34.99 30.51 1.41
N ALA A 772 -34.42 29.87 2.43
CA ALA A 772 -34.24 30.47 3.76
C ALA A 772 -33.16 31.56 3.76
N PHE A 773 -32.08 31.35 2.98
CA PHE A 773 -31.04 32.34 2.74
C PHE A 773 -31.56 33.48 1.86
N HIS A 774 -32.33 33.21 0.81
CA HIS A 774 -33.02 34.23 0.01
C HIS A 774 -34.03 35.03 0.84
N ALA A 775 -34.77 34.40 1.75
CA ALA A 775 -35.73 35.07 2.63
C ALA A 775 -35.04 35.93 3.70
N ALA A 776 -33.86 35.51 4.19
CA ALA A 776 -33.06 36.27 5.15
C ALA A 776 -32.22 37.38 4.50
N THR A 777 -31.79 37.21 3.24
CA THR A 777 -30.98 38.18 2.49
C THR A 777 -31.81 39.14 1.64
N GLN A 778 -33.07 38.82 1.30
CA GLN A 778 -33.96 39.71 0.54
C GLN A 778 -34.10 41.10 1.16
N PRO A 779 -34.33 41.27 2.48
CA PRO A 779 -34.48 42.58 3.09
C PRO A 779 -33.22 43.43 2.94
N LEU A 780 -32.05 42.83 3.20
CA LEU A 780 -30.73 43.45 3.06
C LEU A 780 -30.43 43.79 1.60
N LEU A 781 -30.78 42.92 0.66
CA LEU A 781 -30.59 43.17 -0.77
C LEU A 781 -31.52 44.27 -1.28
N THR A 782 -32.78 44.33 -0.81
CA THR A 782 -33.68 45.45 -1.13
C THR A 782 -33.22 46.76 -0.54
N GLU A 783 -32.68 46.77 0.67
CA GLU A 783 -32.12 47.96 1.30
C GLU A 783 -30.87 48.43 0.53
N LEU A 784 -29.99 47.51 0.15
CA LEU A 784 -28.76 47.77 -0.59
C LEU A 784 -29.04 48.24 -2.03
N ILE A 785 -30.06 47.69 -2.69
CA ILE A 785 -30.53 48.19 -4.00
C ILE A 785 -31.17 49.58 -3.83
N SER A 786 -31.90 49.84 -2.74
CA SER A 786 -32.47 51.16 -2.49
C SER A 786 -31.40 52.23 -2.24
N THR A 787 -30.33 51.90 -1.52
CA THR A 787 -29.23 52.83 -1.26
C THR A 787 -28.39 53.05 -2.52
N LEU A 788 -28.13 52.00 -3.32
CA LEU A 788 -27.47 52.13 -4.62
C LEU A 788 -28.27 52.98 -5.60
N THR A 789 -29.59 52.77 -5.69
CA THR A 789 -30.44 53.59 -6.59
C THR A 789 -30.53 55.04 -6.12
N THR A 790 -30.58 55.27 -4.82
CA THR A 790 -30.54 56.64 -4.26
C THR A 790 -29.20 57.31 -4.53
N PHE A 791 -28.09 56.58 -4.37
CA PHE A 791 -26.74 57.04 -4.67
C PHE A 791 -26.59 57.37 -6.15
N GLU A 792 -26.97 56.46 -7.05
CA GLU A 792 -26.94 56.69 -8.50
C GLU A 792 -27.80 57.87 -8.92
N SER A 793 -28.98 58.07 -8.31
CA SER A 793 -29.80 59.26 -8.59
C SER A 793 -29.12 60.57 -8.18
N LYS A 794 -28.40 60.56 -7.04
CA LYS A 794 -27.66 61.72 -6.53
C LYS A 794 -26.41 62.01 -7.37
N VAL A 795 -25.70 60.96 -7.77
CA VAL A 795 -24.55 61.07 -8.68
C VAL A 795 -25.00 61.60 -10.03
N ALA A 796 -26.11 61.09 -10.58
CA ALA A 796 -26.68 61.59 -11.83
C ALA A 796 -27.14 63.05 -11.73
N THR A 797 -27.75 63.47 -10.62
CA THR A 797 -28.11 64.88 -10.40
C THR A 797 -26.88 65.78 -10.29
N LEU A 798 -25.86 65.37 -9.54
CA LEU A 798 -24.60 66.13 -9.42
C LEU A 798 -23.85 66.21 -10.75
N GLN A 799 -23.87 65.15 -11.55
CA GLN A 799 -23.30 65.14 -12.89
C GLN A 799 -24.10 66.03 -13.86
N SER A 800 -25.43 66.01 -13.80
CA SER A 800 -26.29 66.89 -14.60
C SER A 800 -26.13 68.37 -14.27
N ASN A 801 -25.75 68.68 -13.02
CA ASN A 801 -25.44 70.04 -12.56
C ASN A 801 -23.99 70.46 -12.88
N GLY A 802 -23.20 69.62 -13.55
CA GLY A 802 -21.82 69.91 -13.96
C GLY A 802 -20.80 69.95 -12.83
N LEU A 803 -21.13 69.41 -11.65
CA LEU A 803 -20.26 69.44 -10.45
C LEU A 803 -19.28 68.27 -10.37
N LEU A 804 -19.50 67.21 -11.14
CA LEU A 804 -18.63 66.03 -11.20
C LEU A 804 -18.30 65.70 -12.66
N ASP A 805 -17.02 65.48 -12.96
CA ASP A 805 -16.59 64.93 -14.24
C ASP A 805 -16.69 63.40 -14.25
N ALA A 806 -16.65 62.79 -15.45
CA ALA A 806 -16.87 61.34 -15.61
C ALA A 806 -15.84 60.49 -14.86
N ALA A 807 -14.58 60.94 -14.79
CA ALA A 807 -13.51 60.23 -14.09
C ALA A 807 -13.73 60.22 -12.57
N THR A 808 -14.20 61.33 -12.00
CA THR A 808 -14.50 61.42 -10.57
C THR A 808 -15.72 60.58 -10.20
N VAL A 809 -16.73 60.48 -11.09
CA VAL A 809 -17.90 59.61 -10.91
C VAL A 809 -17.49 58.14 -10.79
N ASP A 810 -16.62 57.67 -11.68
CA ASP A 810 -16.18 56.26 -11.65
C ASP A 810 -15.31 55.95 -10.43
N SER A 811 -14.49 56.91 -9.97
CA SER A 811 -13.73 56.79 -8.71
C SER A 811 -14.65 56.74 -7.48
N LEU A 812 -15.74 57.53 -7.48
CA LEU A 812 -16.75 57.53 -6.42
C LEU A 812 -17.50 56.20 -6.36
N ARG A 813 -17.89 55.64 -7.51
CA ARG A 813 -18.52 54.31 -7.61
C ARG A 813 -17.61 53.21 -7.10
N THR A 814 -16.33 53.23 -7.48
CA THR A 814 -15.36 52.21 -7.02
C THR A 814 -15.04 52.35 -5.53
N SER A 815 -14.96 53.56 -4.99
CA SER A 815 -14.78 53.75 -3.53
C SER A 815 -16.01 53.29 -2.76
N PHE A 816 -17.22 53.65 -3.20
CA PHE A 816 -18.46 53.20 -2.57
C PHE A 816 -18.60 51.67 -2.59
N ALA A 817 -18.27 51.03 -3.73
CA ALA A 817 -18.27 49.58 -3.84
C ALA A 817 -17.24 48.91 -2.90
N LYS A 818 -16.04 49.49 -2.76
CA LYS A 818 -15.02 48.99 -1.82
C LYS A 818 -15.46 49.13 -0.36
N GLU A 819 -16.08 50.25 0.01
CA GLU A 819 -16.57 50.52 1.37
C GLU A 819 -17.72 49.57 1.75
N MET A 820 -18.67 49.36 0.84
CA MET A 820 -19.73 48.34 1.01
C MET A 820 -19.17 46.93 1.22
N VAL A 821 -18.16 46.54 0.43
CA VAL A 821 -17.52 45.21 0.56
C VAL A 821 -16.72 45.10 1.86
N THR A 822 -16.17 46.19 2.37
CA THR A 822 -15.45 46.18 3.65
C THR A 822 -16.39 46.13 4.86
N GLU A 823 -17.54 46.81 4.82
CA GLU A 823 -18.58 46.67 5.85
C GLU A 823 -19.16 45.26 5.90
N MET A 824 -19.44 44.63 4.75
CA MET A 824 -19.98 43.25 4.72
C MET A 824 -18.98 42.21 5.25
N ASN A 825 -17.68 42.44 5.10
CA ASN A 825 -16.63 41.54 5.60
C ASN A 825 -16.22 41.83 7.06
N GLY A 826 -16.61 42.98 7.61
CA GLY A 826 -16.23 43.49 8.93
C GLY A 826 -17.14 43.08 10.08
N GLY A 827 -17.71 41.87 10.06
CA GLY A 827 -18.55 41.35 11.15
C GLY A 827 -17.73 40.85 12.35
N LYS A 828 -17.06 41.74 13.10
CA LYS A 828 -16.57 41.47 14.46
C LYS A 828 -16.96 42.62 15.38
N GLU A 829 -17.70 42.27 16.42
CA GLU A 829 -18.21 43.10 17.51
C GLU A 829 -17.22 44.17 18.00
N ARG A 830 -17.72 45.42 18.15
CA ARG A 830 -17.28 46.31 19.24
C ARG A 830 -18.45 47.09 19.82
N PRO A 831 -18.41 47.37 21.15
CA PRO A 831 -19.53 47.92 21.89
C PRO A 831 -19.64 49.44 21.75
N ILE A 832 -20.88 49.91 21.89
CA ILE A 832 -21.28 51.31 21.94
C ILE A 832 -20.91 51.89 23.31
N GLU A 833 -19.96 52.82 23.37
CA GLU A 833 -19.93 53.85 24.43
C GLU A 833 -19.28 55.17 23.97
N ARG A 834 -20.04 56.26 24.18
CA ARG A 834 -19.67 57.66 24.46
C ARG A 834 -19.25 58.64 23.34
N ARG A 835 -20.22 59.54 23.07
CA ARG A 835 -20.19 61.04 23.09
C ARG A 835 -18.89 61.79 22.72
N PHE A 836 -19.02 62.57 21.64
CA PHE A 836 -18.43 63.88 21.31
C PHE A 836 -17.41 64.51 22.29
N GLN A 837 -16.22 64.85 21.77
CA GLN A 837 -15.66 66.22 21.78
C GLN A 837 -14.32 66.32 21.00
N GLY A 838 -14.31 67.18 19.97
CA GLY A 838 -13.23 68.15 19.71
C GLY A 838 -11.94 67.71 18.97
N PRO A 839 -11.30 68.62 18.20
CA PRO A 839 -10.33 68.28 17.14
C PRO A 839 -8.88 68.65 17.49
N ARG A 840 -7.89 68.01 16.83
CA ARG A 840 -6.75 68.63 16.10
C ARG A 840 -5.52 67.73 15.96
N ALA A 841 -4.99 67.80 14.73
CA ALA A 841 -3.58 67.97 14.34
C ALA A 841 -2.59 66.78 14.34
N HIS A 842 -2.04 66.57 13.12
CA HIS A 842 -0.64 66.30 12.75
C HIS A 842 -0.01 64.98 13.25
N LYS A 843 0.80 64.23 12.49
CA LYS A 843 1.58 64.46 11.26
C LYS A 843 2.25 63.13 10.85
N ILE A 844 2.73 63.06 9.61
CA ILE A 844 3.89 62.28 9.10
C ILE A 844 3.59 60.77 8.83
N GLN A 845 3.39 60.30 7.58
CA GLN A 845 4.32 60.15 6.42
C GLN A 845 5.38 59.04 6.73
N VAL A 846 5.48 57.93 5.99
CA VAL A 846 6.38 57.76 4.82
C VAL A 846 6.42 56.26 4.41
N GLN A 847 6.30 55.99 3.08
CA GLN A 847 6.91 54.93 2.21
C GLN A 847 6.90 53.43 2.63
N LEU A 848 6.86 52.42 1.74
CA LEU A 848 7.41 52.18 0.38
C LEU A 848 6.47 51.22 -0.38
N CYS A 849 6.06 51.53 -1.61
CA CYS A 849 6.65 51.18 -2.93
C CYS A 849 6.02 49.96 -3.62
N CYS A 850 5.68 50.21 -4.88
CA CYS A 850 5.06 49.35 -5.87
C CYS A 850 6.03 48.32 -6.47
N GLY A 851 5.47 47.22 -6.98
CA GLY A 851 6.03 46.37 -8.02
C GLY A 851 4.86 45.68 -8.75
N SER A 852 4.76 45.91 -10.05
CA SER A 852 3.64 45.62 -10.96
C SER A 852 3.54 44.14 -11.40
N PRO A 853 2.46 43.76 -12.12
CA PRO A 853 2.08 42.37 -12.39
C PRO A 853 2.30 41.94 -13.85
N GLU A 854 2.42 40.63 -14.04
CA GLU A 854 2.12 39.80 -15.23
C GLU A 854 1.81 38.40 -14.65
N GLU A 855 1.02 37.48 -15.18
CA GLU A 855 -0.05 37.35 -16.17
C GLU A 855 -0.67 35.95 -15.85
N ASP A 856 -1.80 35.59 -16.49
CA ASP A 856 -2.43 34.25 -16.52
C ASP A 856 -3.10 33.76 -15.20
N GLY A 857 -4.41 33.63 -15.06
CA GLY A 857 -5.45 33.38 -16.06
C GLY A 857 -5.96 31.95 -15.95
N PHE A 858 -6.66 31.59 -14.86
CA PHE A 858 -7.63 30.49 -14.87
C PHE A 858 -8.79 30.77 -13.92
N GLY A 859 -9.98 30.83 -14.50
CA GLY A 859 -11.24 31.06 -13.81
C GLY A 859 -11.59 29.94 -12.85
N VAL A 860 -11.99 30.34 -11.64
CA VAL A 860 -12.68 29.47 -10.69
C VAL A 860 -14.16 29.73 -10.87
N GLU A 861 -14.85 28.86 -11.62
CA GLU A 861 -16.30 28.71 -11.50
C GLU A 861 -16.60 28.18 -10.09
N ARG A 862 -17.21 29.04 -9.27
CA ARG A 862 -17.87 28.67 -8.01
C ARG A 862 -19.33 28.34 -8.32
N ILE A 863 -19.76 27.16 -7.90
CA ILE A 863 -21.09 26.95 -7.30
C ILE A 863 -20.85 26.77 -5.81
#